data_AF-A0A816ZA88-F1
#
_entry.id   AF-A0A816ZA88-F1
#
_cell.length_a   1.000
_cell.length_b   1.000
_cell.length_c   1.000
_cell.angle_alpha   90.00
_cell.angle_beta   90.00
_cell.angle_gamma   90.00
#
_symmetry.space_group_name_H-M   'P 1'
#
loop_
_entity.id
_entity.type
_entity.pdbx_description
1 polymer ?
#
loop_
_entity_poly.entity_id
_entity_poly.type
_entity_poly.pdbx_seq_one_letter_code
_entity_poly.pdbx_strand_id
1 'polypeptide(L)'
;MHRVLNVAEKNDAAKSLARLLSKNSASMREGFSRFNKIYEFNYQLFNQPVQMIFTSVSGHIMNCDFMAAHKNWAQTDPVILFDATVQKKVTDRALDIEKTIKREVVKCRTLIIWTDCDREGENIGYEVINLCRPLKANLKIYRARFSEITFNSATRALANLVQPDERVSAAVDVRQELDLRIGAAFTRFQTLRLQRLFGFDSKQVISYGSCQFPTLGFIVERYLQRENFISEPFWKIAVEHQTEAGEFCEFTWERNRLFEHQPCLMIYDMIMDEPLAKVMDVKSKNKSKWRPVALDTVEMEKLASRKLRMTGKKTMEIAEKLYMKGLISYPRTETNIFPTEINLQPLVQNQANDQRWGAFAQRVLNDGPQPRNGKNTDKAHPPIHPTRYPDGQLTDDENKLYELIVRHFLACVSKDAQGDETTIKISIANENFNASGLIIREKNYLDVYVYDKWSEKELPHYELNQTFYPTKIEMAQGETTAPQLLTESDLIALMEKHGIGTDATHAEHIAKIQDRLYTKMNSERRFEPEKLGLGLCEGYDKMGHALSKPHLRAELENQLKAICEGRANPADVLREQIDKYRQVFIATSVQIQKLDDSMTKYFGPPGQNPPPPPPPRPPPSGPFGDRTNRNQPPSPPPRPNPTNRAPQTSRNNNNQSARPQQPRPPPPARPLQQEQIRPTNSTGVPKCNCDTDAKELTVKKDGPNKGRSFFRCGNNDNCNFFAWKDDVTLSNAGGGQRQFGDNQANSLRKRQQSDNDDDVKPRKCGLCKQTGHTRRNCPSLNL
;
A
#
# COMPACT_ATOMS: atom_id res chain seq x y z
N MET A 1 17.30 -18.71 -45.91
CA MET A 1 16.16 -18.13 -45.17
C MET A 1 16.67 -17.34 -43.98
N HIS A 2 16.08 -16.18 -43.65
CA HIS A 2 16.46 -15.40 -42.47
C HIS A 2 15.82 -16.00 -41.22
N ARG A 3 16.58 -16.18 -40.13
CA ARG A 3 16.12 -16.79 -38.88
C ARG A 3 16.05 -15.76 -37.75
N VAL A 4 14.95 -15.77 -37.01
CA VAL A 4 14.65 -14.87 -35.89
C VAL A 4 14.45 -15.71 -34.63
N LEU A 5 15.33 -15.54 -33.64
CA LEU A 5 15.14 -16.12 -32.32
C LEU A 5 14.13 -15.25 -31.54
N ASN A 6 13.10 -15.86 -30.98
CA ASN A 6 12.10 -15.21 -30.16
C ASN A 6 12.09 -15.89 -28.79
N VAL A 7 12.25 -15.12 -27.70
CA VAL A 7 12.37 -15.69 -26.34
C VAL A 7 11.35 -15.07 -25.41
N ALA A 8 10.40 -15.87 -24.94
CA ALA A 8 9.43 -15.49 -23.91
C ALA A 8 9.87 -15.90 -22.50
N GLU A 9 9.23 -15.35 -21.48
CA GLU A 9 9.56 -15.60 -20.06
C GLU A 9 9.24 -17.02 -19.57
N LYS A 10 8.16 -17.61 -20.11
CA LYS A 10 7.56 -18.88 -19.67
C LYS A 10 7.17 -19.70 -20.90
N ASN A 11 7.24 -21.04 -20.84
CA ASN A 11 6.97 -21.88 -22.02
C ASN A 11 5.54 -21.74 -22.57
N ASP A 12 4.53 -21.59 -21.71
CA ASP A 12 3.16 -21.43 -22.18
C ASP A 12 2.92 -20.07 -22.87
N ALA A 13 3.64 -19.00 -22.49
CA ALA A 13 3.66 -17.75 -23.26
C ALA A 13 4.23 -17.96 -24.67
N ALA A 14 5.40 -18.61 -24.78
CA ALA A 14 6.01 -18.94 -26.08
C ALA A 14 5.08 -19.79 -26.97
N LYS A 15 4.44 -20.80 -26.38
CA LYS A 15 3.48 -21.72 -27.03
C LYS A 15 2.23 -21.00 -27.50
N SER A 16 1.65 -20.12 -26.69
CA SER A 16 0.47 -19.32 -27.06
C SER A 16 0.79 -18.29 -28.13
N LEU A 17 1.88 -17.52 -27.98
CA LEU A 17 2.33 -16.54 -28.97
C LEU A 17 2.66 -17.21 -30.32
N ALA A 18 3.39 -18.33 -30.32
CA ALA A 18 3.69 -19.08 -31.53
C ALA A 18 2.42 -19.65 -32.20
N ARG A 19 1.45 -20.17 -31.44
CA ARG A 19 0.15 -20.62 -31.97
C ARG A 19 -0.63 -19.49 -32.62
N LEU A 20 -0.75 -18.34 -31.95
CA LEU A 20 -1.44 -17.16 -32.49
C LEU A 20 -0.79 -16.68 -33.79
N LEU A 21 0.52 -16.42 -33.77
CA LEU A 21 1.26 -15.86 -34.91
C LEU A 21 1.35 -16.82 -36.10
N SER A 22 1.42 -18.13 -35.87
CA SER A 22 1.42 -19.16 -36.92
C SER A 22 0.03 -19.56 -37.41
N LYS A 23 -1.05 -19.04 -36.82
CA LYS A 23 -2.44 -19.54 -37.03
C LYS A 23 -2.53 -21.06 -36.80
N ASN A 24 -1.91 -21.54 -35.72
CA ASN A 24 -1.73 -22.94 -35.31
C ASN A 24 -0.84 -23.82 -36.22
N SER A 25 -0.12 -23.27 -37.21
CA SER A 25 0.76 -24.05 -38.10
C SER A 25 2.19 -24.29 -37.58
N ALA A 26 2.55 -23.79 -36.39
CA ALA A 26 3.90 -23.96 -35.84
C ALA A 26 4.26 -25.42 -35.52
N SER A 27 5.41 -25.88 -36.02
CA SER A 27 5.98 -27.17 -35.66
C SER A 27 6.72 -27.09 -34.32
N MET A 28 6.77 -28.18 -33.57
CA MET A 28 7.39 -28.24 -32.24
C MET A 28 8.66 -29.09 -32.29
N ARG A 29 9.74 -28.60 -31.67
CA ARG A 29 11.04 -29.26 -31.52
C ARG A 29 11.55 -29.14 -30.08
N GLU A 30 12.34 -30.09 -29.63
CA GLU A 30 12.93 -30.08 -28.29
C GLU A 30 14.11 -29.09 -28.14
N GLY A 31 14.15 -28.45 -26.96
CA GLY A 31 15.33 -27.75 -26.46
C GLY A 31 16.37 -28.74 -25.90
N PHE A 32 17.26 -28.29 -25.04
CA PHE A 32 17.92 -29.18 -24.07
C PHE A 32 17.11 -29.28 -22.77
N SER A 33 16.44 -28.19 -22.36
CA SER A 33 15.48 -28.24 -21.26
C SER A 33 14.22 -29.00 -21.68
N ARG A 34 13.80 -29.97 -20.86
CA ARG A 34 12.57 -30.75 -21.09
C ARG A 34 11.29 -29.91 -20.98
N PHE A 35 11.37 -28.73 -20.37
CA PHE A 35 10.24 -27.84 -20.11
C PHE A 35 10.13 -26.67 -21.10
N ASN A 36 11.23 -26.30 -21.75
CA ASN A 36 11.30 -25.15 -22.66
C ASN A 36 11.45 -25.65 -24.10
N LYS A 37 10.31 -25.72 -24.79
CA LYS A 37 10.22 -26.21 -26.17
C LYS A 37 10.65 -25.13 -27.17
N ILE A 38 10.83 -25.55 -28.41
CA ILE A 38 11.04 -24.68 -29.57
C ILE A 38 9.82 -24.82 -30.48
N TYR A 39 9.29 -23.69 -30.97
CA TYR A 39 8.18 -23.61 -31.89
C TYR A 39 8.66 -22.90 -33.17
N GLU A 40 8.67 -23.59 -34.30
CA GLU A 40 9.18 -23.07 -35.57
C GLU A 40 8.05 -22.83 -36.58
N PHE A 41 8.02 -21.64 -37.19
CA PHE A 41 7.04 -21.28 -38.21
C PHE A 41 7.57 -20.22 -39.18
N ASN A 42 6.95 -20.13 -40.35
CA ASN A 42 7.24 -19.08 -41.33
C ASN A 42 6.37 -17.84 -41.04
N TYR A 43 6.95 -16.66 -41.17
CA TYR A 43 6.26 -15.38 -40.98
C TYR A 43 6.83 -14.30 -41.91
N GLN A 44 6.10 -13.21 -42.13
CA GLN A 44 6.55 -12.06 -42.91
C GLN A 44 6.94 -10.94 -41.94
N LEU A 45 8.22 -10.58 -41.86
CA LEU A 45 8.72 -9.56 -40.93
C LEU A 45 9.73 -8.64 -41.64
N PHE A 46 9.65 -7.33 -41.39
CA PHE A 46 10.44 -6.32 -42.11
C PHE A 46 10.31 -6.44 -43.65
N ASN A 47 9.12 -6.79 -44.13
CA ASN A 47 8.81 -7.11 -45.53
C ASN A 47 9.65 -8.25 -46.15
N GLN A 48 10.21 -9.15 -45.34
CA GLN A 48 10.94 -10.34 -45.78
C GLN A 48 10.38 -11.63 -45.18
N PRO A 49 10.44 -12.77 -45.90
CA PRO A 49 10.05 -14.07 -45.38
C PRO A 49 11.10 -14.57 -44.38
N VAL A 50 10.69 -14.73 -43.13
CA VAL A 50 11.53 -15.18 -42.02
C VAL A 50 11.05 -16.51 -41.47
N GLN A 51 11.99 -17.30 -40.95
CA GLN A 51 11.69 -18.43 -40.08
C GLN A 51 11.79 -17.95 -38.62
N MET A 52 10.63 -17.92 -37.95
CA MET A 52 10.53 -17.64 -36.52
C MET A 52 10.91 -18.90 -35.75
N ILE A 53 11.83 -18.76 -34.79
CA ILE A 53 12.24 -19.80 -33.85
C ILE A 53 11.85 -19.30 -32.46
N PHE A 54 10.68 -19.68 -31.99
CA PHE A 54 10.14 -19.28 -30.68
C PHE A 54 10.59 -20.27 -29.60
N THR A 55 11.07 -19.77 -28.47
CA THR A 55 11.38 -20.57 -27.28
C THR A 55 11.15 -19.74 -26.02
N SER A 56 11.55 -20.25 -24.85
CA SER A 56 11.35 -19.57 -23.58
C SER A 56 12.49 -19.77 -22.61
N VAL A 57 12.57 -18.85 -21.65
CA VAL A 57 13.18 -19.09 -20.34
C VAL A 57 12.12 -19.59 -19.35
N SER A 58 12.41 -19.56 -18.04
CA SER A 58 11.51 -19.99 -16.97
C SER A 58 11.54 -18.99 -15.82
N GLY A 59 11.27 -17.72 -16.12
CA GLY A 59 11.65 -16.57 -15.28
C GLY A 59 13.16 -16.26 -15.41
N HIS A 60 13.74 -15.62 -14.39
CA HIS A 60 15.18 -15.34 -14.31
C HIS A 60 16.02 -16.61 -14.52
N ILE A 61 17.02 -16.49 -15.38
CA ILE A 61 18.00 -17.54 -15.68
C ILE A 61 19.30 -17.33 -14.92
N MET A 62 19.60 -16.10 -14.51
CA MET A 62 20.72 -15.75 -13.66
C MET A 62 20.28 -15.48 -12.21
N ASN A 63 21.24 -15.49 -11.29
CA ASN A 63 21.07 -15.02 -9.92
C ASN A 63 22.30 -14.18 -9.50
N CYS A 64 22.06 -13.11 -8.73
CA CYS A 64 23.12 -12.35 -8.07
C CYS A 64 23.52 -13.06 -6.76
N ASP A 65 24.82 -13.25 -6.55
CA ASP A 65 25.38 -14.04 -5.44
C ASP A 65 26.79 -13.55 -5.11
N PHE A 66 27.27 -13.79 -3.90
CA PHE A 66 28.63 -13.41 -3.52
C PHE A 66 29.68 -14.36 -4.13
N MET A 67 30.91 -13.86 -4.26
CA MET A 67 32.08 -14.72 -4.53
C MET A 67 32.25 -15.77 -3.41
N ALA A 68 32.81 -16.94 -3.77
CA ALA A 68 32.84 -18.12 -2.91
C ALA A 68 33.45 -17.87 -1.51
N ALA A 69 34.46 -17.01 -1.42
CA ALA A 69 35.12 -16.63 -0.16
C ALA A 69 34.14 -16.09 0.91
N HIS A 70 33.09 -15.38 0.50
CA HIS A 70 32.14 -14.74 1.42
C HIS A 70 30.90 -15.61 1.71
N LYS A 71 30.88 -16.88 1.27
CA LYS A 71 29.71 -17.76 1.44
C LYS A 71 29.64 -18.45 2.79
N ASN A 72 30.75 -18.60 3.53
CA ASN A 72 30.71 -19.17 4.87
C ASN A 72 30.23 -18.13 5.89
N TRP A 73 29.05 -18.38 6.48
CA TRP A 73 28.44 -17.47 7.46
C TRP A 73 29.26 -17.34 8.75
N ALA A 74 29.97 -18.39 9.17
CA ALA A 74 30.74 -18.39 10.42
C ALA A 74 32.14 -17.75 10.28
N GLN A 75 32.62 -17.54 9.05
CA GLN A 75 33.96 -17.01 8.74
C GLN A 75 33.93 -15.64 8.04
N THR A 76 32.76 -15.12 7.69
CA THR A 76 32.61 -13.79 7.06
C THR A 76 31.98 -12.83 8.07
N ASP A 77 32.68 -11.76 8.45
CA ASP A 77 32.05 -10.65 9.17
C ASP A 77 30.93 -10.06 8.28
N PRO A 78 29.67 -9.96 8.77
CA PRO A 78 28.58 -9.44 7.95
C PRO A 78 28.77 -8.00 7.45
N VAL A 79 29.61 -7.17 8.08
CA VAL A 79 29.89 -5.81 7.58
C VAL A 79 30.64 -5.82 6.25
N ILE A 80 31.46 -6.83 5.99
CA ILE A 80 32.24 -6.96 4.74
C ILE A 80 31.31 -7.20 3.54
N LEU A 81 30.07 -7.65 3.75
CA LEU A 81 29.10 -7.91 2.68
C LEU A 81 28.61 -6.62 1.98
N PHE A 82 28.83 -5.44 2.57
CA PHE A 82 28.60 -4.16 1.89
C PHE A 82 29.64 -3.88 0.79
N ASP A 83 30.88 -4.38 0.92
CA ASP A 83 31.95 -4.20 -0.07
C ASP A 83 32.22 -5.44 -0.95
N ALA A 84 31.93 -6.65 -0.42
CA ALA A 84 32.28 -7.92 -1.06
C ALA A 84 31.80 -8.02 -2.51
N THR A 85 32.65 -8.57 -3.39
CA THR A 85 32.34 -8.75 -4.80
C THR A 85 31.13 -9.66 -4.99
N VAL A 86 30.15 -9.18 -5.74
CA VAL A 86 29.00 -9.96 -6.23
C VAL A 86 29.23 -10.40 -7.68
N GLN A 87 28.54 -11.46 -8.08
CA GLN A 87 28.55 -12.01 -9.43
C GLN A 87 27.11 -12.39 -9.82
N LYS A 88 26.68 -11.97 -11.03
CA LYS A 88 25.43 -12.46 -11.63
C LYS A 88 25.77 -13.66 -12.50
N LYS A 89 25.42 -14.87 -12.06
CA LYS A 89 25.74 -16.15 -12.74
C LYS A 89 24.49 -16.88 -13.18
N VAL A 90 24.57 -17.68 -14.26
CA VAL A 90 23.50 -18.60 -14.67
C VAL A 90 23.24 -19.60 -13.53
N THR A 91 21.96 -19.85 -13.24
CA THR A 91 21.52 -20.81 -12.23
C THR A 91 21.63 -22.24 -12.76
N ASP A 92 21.88 -23.20 -11.87
CA ASP A 92 22.12 -24.59 -12.26
C ASP A 92 20.88 -25.21 -12.96
N ARG A 93 19.68 -24.70 -12.64
CA ARG A 93 18.39 -25.05 -13.28
C ARG A 93 18.23 -24.48 -14.70
N ALA A 94 18.95 -23.41 -15.02
CA ALA A 94 18.87 -22.70 -16.31
C ALA A 94 19.97 -23.11 -17.30
N LEU A 95 20.94 -23.95 -16.93
CA LEU A 95 22.06 -24.36 -17.80
C LEU A 95 21.59 -24.97 -19.14
N ASP A 96 20.52 -25.76 -19.14
CA ASP A 96 19.97 -26.33 -20.40
C ASP A 96 19.14 -25.32 -21.19
N ILE A 97 18.60 -24.28 -20.55
CA ILE A 97 17.97 -23.13 -21.22
C ILE A 97 19.05 -22.29 -21.90
N GLU A 98 20.14 -21.97 -21.20
CA GLU A 98 21.34 -21.31 -21.74
C GLU A 98 21.89 -22.07 -22.95
N LYS A 99 22.15 -23.38 -22.84
CA LYS A 99 22.61 -24.21 -23.97
C LYS A 99 21.66 -24.10 -25.17
N THR A 100 20.34 -24.03 -24.92
CA THR A 100 19.34 -23.91 -25.98
C THR A 100 19.41 -22.55 -26.68
N ILE A 101 19.43 -21.46 -25.91
CA ILE A 101 19.56 -20.09 -26.43
C ILE A 101 20.87 -19.94 -27.23
N LYS A 102 22.00 -20.38 -26.65
CA LYS A 102 23.32 -20.36 -27.30
C LYS A 102 23.36 -21.20 -28.59
N ARG A 103 22.70 -22.37 -28.64
CA ARG A 103 22.59 -23.23 -29.84
C ARG A 103 21.83 -22.57 -30.99
N GLU A 104 20.72 -21.88 -30.71
CA GLU A 104 19.87 -21.32 -31.76
C GLU A 104 20.28 -19.90 -32.18
N VAL A 105 20.82 -19.05 -31.29
CA VAL A 105 21.21 -17.66 -31.63
C VAL A 105 22.31 -17.61 -32.70
N VAL A 106 23.26 -18.55 -32.68
CA VAL A 106 24.32 -18.68 -33.71
C VAL A 106 23.71 -18.76 -35.11
N LYS A 107 22.55 -19.43 -35.27
CA LYS A 107 21.84 -19.61 -36.54
C LYS A 107 20.93 -18.43 -36.91
N CYS A 108 20.64 -17.53 -35.97
CA CYS A 108 19.71 -16.42 -36.14
C CYS A 108 20.43 -15.11 -36.50
N ARG A 109 19.75 -14.20 -37.20
CA ARG A 109 20.25 -12.84 -37.50
C ARG A 109 19.58 -11.76 -36.63
N THR A 110 18.47 -12.13 -35.98
CA THR A 110 17.68 -11.25 -35.14
C THR A 110 17.26 -12.00 -33.87
N LEU A 111 17.24 -11.28 -32.74
CA LEU A 111 16.64 -11.69 -31.47
C LEU A 111 15.48 -10.75 -31.15
N ILE A 112 14.32 -11.31 -30.76
CA ILE A 112 13.17 -10.57 -30.25
C ILE A 112 12.85 -11.06 -28.84
N ILE A 113 12.82 -10.13 -27.90
CA ILE A 113 12.44 -10.39 -26.50
C ILE A 113 10.92 -10.29 -26.36
N TRP A 114 10.33 -11.36 -25.82
CA TRP A 114 8.89 -11.57 -25.58
C TRP A 114 8.61 -11.96 -24.11
N THR A 115 9.49 -11.55 -23.18
CA THR A 115 9.20 -11.59 -21.74
C THR A 115 8.00 -10.72 -21.42
N ASP A 116 7.40 -10.86 -20.23
CA ASP A 116 6.33 -9.95 -19.83
C ASP A 116 6.87 -8.50 -19.72
N CYS A 117 5.98 -7.51 -19.79
CA CYS A 117 6.36 -6.12 -20.10
C CYS A 117 6.49 -5.20 -18.86
N ASP A 118 6.72 -5.79 -17.69
CA ASP A 118 7.13 -5.10 -16.44
C ASP A 118 8.66 -4.89 -16.37
N ARG A 119 9.19 -4.55 -15.18
CA ARG A 119 10.64 -4.33 -14.99
C ARG A 119 11.43 -5.62 -14.92
N GLU A 120 10.93 -6.63 -14.19
CA GLU A 120 11.61 -7.92 -14.04
C GLU A 120 11.69 -8.63 -15.41
N GLY A 121 10.62 -8.62 -16.22
CA GLY A 121 10.62 -9.13 -17.59
C GLY A 121 11.59 -8.39 -18.52
N GLU A 122 11.82 -7.09 -18.34
CA GLU A 122 12.86 -6.36 -19.09
C GLU A 122 14.28 -6.81 -18.66
N ASN A 123 14.53 -7.01 -17.36
CA ASN A 123 15.81 -7.54 -16.84
C ASN A 123 16.08 -8.98 -17.32
N ILE A 124 15.07 -9.86 -17.32
CA ILE A 124 15.15 -11.20 -17.90
C ILE A 124 15.46 -11.13 -19.40
N GLY A 125 14.90 -10.13 -20.11
CA GLY A 125 15.27 -9.80 -21.48
C GLY A 125 16.76 -9.49 -21.63
N TYR A 126 17.33 -8.70 -20.70
CA TYR A 126 18.75 -8.39 -20.65
C TYR A 126 19.65 -9.58 -20.28
N GLU A 127 19.20 -10.50 -19.42
CA GLU A 127 19.89 -11.77 -19.16
C GLU A 127 20.03 -12.60 -20.45
N VAL A 128 18.95 -12.72 -21.23
CA VAL A 128 18.97 -13.40 -22.54
C VAL A 128 19.89 -12.68 -23.54
N ILE A 129 19.81 -11.35 -23.60
CA ILE A 129 20.68 -10.51 -24.46
C ILE A 129 22.16 -10.71 -24.12
N ASN A 130 22.51 -10.76 -22.83
CA ASN A 130 23.89 -10.91 -22.38
C ASN A 130 24.46 -12.32 -22.57
N LEU A 131 23.62 -13.37 -22.64
CA LEU A 131 24.04 -14.69 -23.15
C LEU A 131 24.26 -14.71 -24.67
N CYS A 132 23.54 -13.86 -25.42
CA CYS A 132 23.56 -13.82 -26.88
C CYS A 132 24.67 -12.94 -27.48
N ARG A 133 24.88 -11.73 -26.94
CA ARG A 133 25.85 -10.73 -27.45
C ARG A 133 27.26 -11.30 -27.66
N PRO A 134 27.87 -12.06 -26.70
CA PRO A 134 29.24 -12.58 -26.86
C PRO A 134 29.41 -13.59 -28.00
N LEU A 135 28.33 -14.27 -28.40
CA LEU A 135 28.36 -15.24 -29.51
C LEU A 135 28.16 -14.57 -30.87
N LYS A 136 27.64 -13.33 -30.91
CA LYS A 136 27.23 -12.67 -32.16
C LYS A 136 27.08 -11.15 -32.00
N ALA A 137 28.20 -10.43 -32.09
CA ALA A 137 28.22 -8.96 -31.98
C ALA A 137 27.23 -8.25 -32.93
N ASN A 138 27.08 -8.73 -34.17
CA ASN A 138 26.19 -8.16 -35.19
C ASN A 138 24.73 -8.70 -35.12
N LEU A 139 24.29 -9.19 -33.96
CA LEU A 139 22.91 -9.64 -33.73
C LEU A 139 21.98 -8.42 -33.62
N LYS A 140 20.97 -8.31 -34.50
CA LYS A 140 19.92 -7.30 -34.32
C LYS A 140 19.01 -7.69 -33.16
N ILE A 141 18.83 -6.81 -32.18
CA ILE A 141 18.00 -7.06 -31.00
C ILE A 141 16.77 -6.15 -31.07
N TYR A 142 15.61 -6.69 -30.69
CA TYR A 142 14.36 -5.94 -30.55
C TYR A 142 13.58 -6.42 -29.33
N ARG A 143 12.65 -5.57 -28.88
CA ARG A 143 11.69 -5.85 -27.81
C ARG A 143 10.28 -5.79 -28.39
N ALA A 144 9.52 -6.87 -28.21
CA ALA A 144 8.07 -6.85 -28.38
C ALA A 144 7.45 -6.28 -27.10
N ARG A 145 6.57 -5.29 -27.24
CA ARG A 145 5.77 -4.71 -26.15
C ARG A 145 4.30 -5.08 -26.35
N PHE A 146 3.70 -5.71 -25.34
CA PHE A 146 2.34 -6.24 -25.36
C PHE A 146 1.79 -6.30 -23.92
N SER A 147 0.46 -6.23 -23.78
CA SER A 147 -0.23 -6.21 -22.46
C SER A 147 -1.30 -7.30 -22.33
N GLU A 148 -1.40 -8.17 -23.32
CA GLU A 148 -2.41 -9.22 -23.45
C GLU A 148 -1.95 -10.24 -24.51
N ILE A 149 -2.21 -11.53 -24.29
CA ILE A 149 -1.79 -12.62 -25.19
C ILE A 149 -2.93 -12.91 -26.19
N THR A 150 -3.12 -12.01 -27.14
CA THR A 150 -4.13 -12.11 -28.21
C THR A 150 -3.50 -11.91 -29.60
N PHE A 151 -4.17 -12.37 -30.65
CA PHE A 151 -3.65 -12.29 -32.03
C PHE A 151 -3.38 -10.83 -32.47
N ASN A 152 -4.30 -9.92 -32.13
CA ASN A 152 -4.20 -8.51 -32.48
C ASN A 152 -3.04 -7.84 -31.73
N SER A 153 -2.88 -8.14 -30.43
CA SER A 153 -1.77 -7.67 -29.59
C SER A 153 -0.41 -8.16 -30.12
N ALA A 154 -0.24 -9.48 -30.33
CA ALA A 154 1.02 -10.05 -30.82
C ALA A 154 1.40 -9.56 -32.23
N THR A 155 0.43 -9.37 -33.12
CA THR A 155 0.66 -8.81 -34.46
C THR A 155 1.03 -7.33 -34.39
N ARG A 156 0.35 -6.54 -33.53
CA ARG A 156 0.70 -5.12 -33.27
C ARG A 156 2.12 -4.99 -32.71
N ALA A 157 2.53 -5.89 -31.80
CA ALA A 157 3.86 -5.90 -31.22
C ALA A 157 4.98 -6.19 -32.24
N LEU A 158 4.74 -7.09 -33.21
CA LEU A 158 5.67 -7.33 -34.33
C LEU A 158 5.74 -6.17 -35.33
N ALA A 159 4.63 -5.45 -35.54
CA ALA A 159 4.62 -4.26 -36.39
C ALA A 159 5.32 -3.04 -35.73
N ASN A 160 5.37 -2.99 -34.40
CA ASN A 160 5.88 -1.86 -33.61
C ASN A 160 7.01 -2.30 -32.67
N LEU A 161 7.98 -3.06 -33.19
CA LEU A 161 9.15 -3.52 -32.43
C LEU A 161 10.04 -2.34 -32.01
N VAL A 162 10.37 -2.27 -30.71
CA VAL A 162 11.22 -1.23 -30.13
C VAL A 162 12.60 -1.80 -29.74
N GLN A 163 13.48 -0.97 -29.17
CA GLN A 163 14.68 -1.47 -28.48
C GLN A 163 14.33 -1.82 -27.02
N PRO A 164 15.01 -2.81 -26.41
CA PRO A 164 14.95 -3.07 -24.97
C PRO A 164 15.41 -1.85 -24.15
N ASP A 165 14.92 -1.69 -22.92
CA ASP A 165 15.31 -0.56 -22.04
C ASP A 165 16.32 -0.97 -20.97
N GLU A 166 17.57 -0.57 -21.18
CA GLU A 166 18.71 -0.84 -20.28
C GLU A 166 18.54 -0.19 -18.91
N ARG A 167 17.80 0.93 -18.80
CA ARG A 167 17.58 1.66 -17.55
C ARG A 167 16.65 0.88 -16.63
N VAL A 168 15.60 0.31 -17.21
CA VAL A 168 14.65 -0.55 -16.50
C VAL A 168 15.35 -1.82 -16.01
N SER A 169 16.19 -2.45 -16.85
CA SER A 169 17.03 -3.57 -16.42
C SER A 169 17.96 -3.17 -15.26
N ALA A 170 18.69 -2.07 -15.40
CA ALA A 170 19.67 -1.62 -14.41
C ALA A 170 19.03 -1.27 -13.05
N ALA A 171 17.80 -0.74 -13.05
CA ALA A 171 17.05 -0.54 -11.80
C ALA A 171 16.77 -1.87 -11.08
N VAL A 172 16.41 -2.93 -11.81
CA VAL A 172 16.24 -4.28 -11.24
C VAL A 172 17.57 -4.85 -10.76
N ASP A 173 18.68 -4.69 -11.50
CA ASP A 173 20.00 -5.16 -11.07
C ASP A 173 20.46 -4.47 -9.78
N VAL A 174 20.29 -3.14 -9.67
CA VAL A 174 20.57 -2.37 -8.44
C VAL A 174 19.68 -2.81 -7.28
N ARG A 175 18.39 -3.07 -7.53
CA ARG A 175 17.46 -3.62 -6.51
C ARG A 175 17.93 -5.00 -6.02
N GLN A 176 18.27 -5.91 -6.93
CA GLN A 176 18.73 -7.26 -6.63
C GLN A 176 20.04 -7.24 -5.81
N GLU A 177 20.98 -6.37 -6.15
CA GLU A 177 22.24 -6.24 -5.38
C GLU A 177 22.03 -5.62 -4.00
N LEU A 178 21.22 -4.55 -3.88
CA LEU A 178 20.91 -3.94 -2.59
C LEU A 178 20.17 -4.90 -1.66
N ASP A 179 19.13 -5.58 -2.15
CA ASP A 179 18.38 -6.57 -1.36
C ASP A 179 19.26 -7.79 -0.98
N LEU A 180 20.23 -8.18 -1.82
CA LEU A 180 21.25 -9.19 -1.47
C LEU A 180 22.20 -8.70 -0.36
N ARG A 181 22.82 -7.52 -0.53
CA ARG A 181 23.82 -6.98 0.42
C ARG A 181 23.22 -6.70 1.79
N ILE A 182 22.16 -5.90 1.81
CA ILE A 182 21.46 -5.48 3.04
C ILE A 182 20.81 -6.71 3.70
N GLY A 183 20.13 -7.53 2.90
CA GLY A 183 19.48 -8.75 3.38
C GLY A 183 20.48 -9.71 4.02
N ALA A 184 21.61 -9.99 3.37
CA ALA A 184 22.62 -10.91 3.90
C ALA A 184 23.33 -10.35 5.14
N ALA A 185 23.75 -9.08 5.14
CA ALA A 185 24.45 -8.47 6.28
C ALA A 185 23.62 -8.55 7.57
N PHE A 186 22.40 -7.98 7.56
CA PHE A 186 21.53 -8.00 8.73
C PHE A 186 21.05 -9.42 9.08
N THR A 187 20.72 -10.28 8.11
CA THR A 187 20.30 -11.68 8.36
C THR A 187 21.38 -12.47 9.09
N ARG A 188 22.63 -12.47 8.59
CA ARG A 188 23.73 -13.24 9.21
C ARG A 188 23.99 -12.73 10.63
N PHE A 189 24.10 -11.41 10.77
CA PHE A 189 24.35 -10.73 12.03
C PHE A 189 23.31 -11.09 13.10
N GLN A 190 22.01 -10.94 12.81
CA GLN A 190 20.98 -11.25 13.81
C GLN A 190 20.80 -12.76 14.02
N THR A 191 20.85 -13.59 12.97
CA THR A 191 20.69 -15.06 13.09
C THR A 191 21.78 -15.67 13.98
N LEU A 192 23.07 -15.38 13.69
CA LEU A 192 24.21 -15.96 14.40
C LEU A 192 24.36 -15.46 15.86
N ARG A 193 23.76 -14.31 16.18
CA ARG A 193 23.66 -13.81 17.56
C ARG A 193 22.49 -14.48 18.30
N LEU A 194 21.31 -14.45 17.72
CA LEU A 194 20.08 -14.87 18.40
C LEU A 194 20.02 -16.39 18.60
N GLN A 195 20.50 -17.20 17.65
CA GLN A 195 20.67 -18.65 17.84
C GLN A 195 21.59 -18.96 19.03
N ARG A 196 22.67 -18.19 19.21
CA ARG A 196 23.66 -18.37 20.28
C ARG A 196 23.12 -17.99 21.66
N LEU A 197 22.28 -16.96 21.75
CA LEU A 197 21.77 -16.43 23.02
C LEU A 197 20.47 -17.12 23.48
N PHE A 198 19.54 -17.37 22.56
CA PHE A 198 18.17 -17.82 22.86
C PHE A 198 17.87 -19.25 22.39
N GLY A 199 18.86 -19.97 21.84
CA GLY A 199 18.73 -21.39 21.50
C GLY A 199 17.79 -21.70 20.31
N PHE A 200 17.50 -20.71 19.44
CA PHE A 200 16.79 -20.97 18.19
C PHE A 200 17.52 -22.02 17.34
N ASP A 201 16.78 -22.87 16.63
CA ASP A 201 17.37 -23.94 15.80
C ASP A 201 18.39 -23.34 14.81
N SER A 202 19.55 -23.99 14.72
CA SER A 202 20.55 -23.85 13.64
C SER A 202 19.97 -23.63 12.24
N LYS A 203 18.83 -24.27 11.92
CA LYS A 203 18.11 -24.19 10.63
C LYS A 203 17.16 -22.99 10.53
N GLN A 204 16.78 -22.37 11.65
CA GLN A 204 15.86 -21.23 11.70
C GLN A 204 16.60 -19.94 11.31
N VAL A 205 16.55 -19.59 10.02
CA VAL A 205 17.10 -18.33 9.52
C VAL A 205 16.19 -17.16 9.89
N ILE A 206 16.66 -16.31 10.79
CA ILE A 206 15.99 -15.07 11.22
C ILE A 206 16.38 -14.00 10.19
N SER A 207 15.66 -13.90 9.07
CA SER A 207 16.02 -12.99 7.98
C SER A 207 15.55 -11.55 8.16
N TYR A 208 16.43 -10.62 7.82
CA TYR A 208 16.11 -9.23 7.56
C TYR A 208 15.91 -9.02 6.04
N GLY A 209 15.10 -8.03 5.67
CA GLY A 209 14.96 -7.59 4.28
C GLY A 209 14.46 -6.15 4.23
N SER A 210 14.98 -5.34 3.30
CA SER A 210 14.81 -3.88 3.30
C SER A 210 13.35 -3.42 3.25
N CYS A 211 12.48 -4.13 2.52
CA CYS A 211 11.03 -3.93 2.53
C CYS A 211 10.28 -4.89 3.47
N GLN A 212 10.80 -6.09 3.71
CA GLN A 212 10.20 -7.09 4.60
C GLN A 212 10.04 -6.52 6.03
N PHE A 213 11.06 -5.82 6.52
CA PHE A 213 11.09 -5.34 7.90
C PHE A 213 10.10 -4.18 8.19
N PRO A 214 9.99 -3.11 7.38
CA PRO A 214 8.94 -2.11 7.58
C PRO A 214 7.52 -2.64 7.31
N THR A 215 7.36 -3.67 6.47
CA THR A 215 6.07 -4.35 6.30
C THR A 215 5.61 -5.03 7.61
N LEU A 216 6.54 -5.69 8.33
CA LEU A 216 6.29 -6.17 9.69
C LEU A 216 6.06 -5.02 10.68
N GLY A 217 6.79 -3.92 10.52
CA GLY A 217 6.67 -2.71 11.34
C GLY A 217 5.24 -2.18 11.44
N PHE A 218 4.50 -2.14 10.33
CA PHE A 218 3.08 -1.74 10.35
C PHE A 218 2.18 -2.65 11.21
N ILE A 219 2.43 -3.97 11.20
CA ILE A 219 1.68 -4.94 12.00
C ILE A 219 2.00 -4.77 13.49
N VAL A 220 3.29 -4.68 13.83
CA VAL A 220 3.74 -4.47 15.22
C VAL A 220 3.24 -3.12 15.75
N GLU A 221 3.29 -2.06 14.94
CA GLU A 221 2.75 -0.75 15.29
C GLU A 221 1.24 -0.80 15.54
N ARG A 222 0.44 -1.45 14.68
CA ARG A 222 -1.01 -1.60 14.96
C ARG A 222 -1.28 -2.47 16.19
N TYR A 223 -0.50 -3.54 16.40
CA TYR A 223 -0.65 -4.38 17.58
C TYR A 223 -0.36 -3.57 18.86
N LEU A 224 0.77 -2.85 18.93
CA LEU A 224 1.10 -2.01 20.08
C LEU A 224 0.11 -0.83 20.25
N GLN A 225 -0.45 -0.28 19.17
CA GLN A 225 -1.56 0.69 19.24
C GLN A 225 -2.85 0.10 19.86
N ARG A 226 -3.05 -1.21 19.76
CA ARG A 226 -4.18 -1.93 20.37
C ARG A 226 -3.90 -2.29 21.82
N GLU A 227 -2.75 -2.88 22.12
CA GLU A 227 -2.42 -3.35 23.48
C GLU A 227 -2.20 -2.21 24.48
N ASN A 228 -1.71 -1.05 24.02
CA ASN A 228 -1.56 0.15 24.86
C ASN A 228 -2.79 1.09 24.80
N PHE A 229 -3.92 0.62 24.26
CA PHE A 229 -5.13 1.42 24.18
C PHE A 229 -5.87 1.44 25.53
N ILE A 230 -6.18 2.64 26.03
CA ILE A 230 -7.00 2.83 27.23
C ILE A 230 -8.42 3.19 26.77
N SER A 231 -9.42 2.46 27.26
CA SER A 231 -10.83 2.79 27.01
C SER A 231 -11.22 4.06 27.75
N GLU A 232 -11.87 4.98 27.06
CA GLU A 232 -12.43 6.20 27.61
C GLU A 232 -13.96 6.14 27.50
N PRO A 233 -14.72 6.28 28.61
CA PRO A 233 -16.16 6.36 28.55
C PRO A 233 -16.60 7.68 27.94
N PHE A 234 -17.73 7.67 27.24
CA PHE A 234 -18.36 8.85 26.68
C PHE A 234 -19.88 8.75 26.79
N TRP A 235 -20.55 9.88 26.71
CA TRP A 235 -22.00 9.99 26.72
C TRP A 235 -22.48 10.72 25.47
N LYS A 236 -23.57 10.25 24.89
CA LYS A 236 -24.27 10.89 23.77
C LYS A 236 -25.76 10.96 24.07
N ILE A 237 -26.43 12.00 23.58
CA ILE A 237 -27.89 12.07 23.63
C ILE A 237 -28.42 11.49 22.31
N ALA A 238 -29.32 10.51 22.41
CA ALA A 238 -30.06 9.96 21.28
C ALA A 238 -31.52 10.43 21.35
N VAL A 239 -32.09 10.76 20.20
CA VAL A 239 -33.48 11.25 20.07
C VAL A 239 -34.18 10.40 19.02
N GLU A 240 -35.25 9.74 19.41
CA GLU A 240 -36.07 8.87 18.56
C GLU A 240 -37.49 9.44 18.48
N HIS A 241 -38.05 9.48 17.27
CA HIS A 241 -39.42 9.88 17.03
C HIS A 241 -40.11 8.87 16.11
N GLN A 242 -41.29 8.41 16.52
CA GLN A 242 -42.21 7.63 15.74
C GLN A 242 -43.41 8.51 15.37
N THR A 243 -43.73 8.62 14.08
CA THR A 243 -44.88 9.42 13.61
C THR A 243 -46.20 8.75 13.96
N GLU A 244 -47.31 9.50 13.85
CA GLU A 244 -48.67 8.95 14.01
C GLU A 244 -48.99 7.83 13.00
N ALA A 245 -48.31 7.82 11.84
CA ALA A 245 -48.37 6.75 10.85
C ALA A 245 -47.50 5.51 11.22
N GLY A 246 -46.78 5.55 12.35
CA GLY A 246 -45.92 4.48 12.86
C GLY A 246 -44.49 4.49 12.31
N GLU A 247 -44.10 5.49 11.51
CA GLU A 247 -42.79 5.55 10.86
C GLU A 247 -41.69 6.00 11.83
N PHE A 248 -40.52 5.37 11.82
CA PHE A 248 -39.46 5.62 12.80
C PHE A 248 -38.31 6.51 12.27
N CYS A 249 -37.85 7.46 13.10
CA CYS A 249 -36.71 8.34 12.81
C CYS A 249 -35.79 8.53 14.03
N GLU A 250 -34.55 8.08 13.92
CA GLU A 250 -33.44 8.41 14.85
C GLU A 250 -32.73 9.69 14.39
N PHE A 251 -32.60 10.65 15.31
CA PHE A 251 -31.83 11.89 15.15
C PHE A 251 -30.52 11.83 15.96
N THR A 252 -29.40 12.16 15.30
CA THR A 252 -28.06 12.13 15.89
C THR A 252 -27.62 13.50 16.39
N TRP A 253 -27.11 13.56 17.61
CA TRP A 253 -26.67 14.81 18.26
C TRP A 253 -25.52 15.50 17.51
N GLU A 254 -25.64 16.80 17.26
CA GLU A 254 -24.64 17.55 16.49
C GLU A 254 -23.29 17.70 17.22
N ARG A 255 -23.29 17.59 18.55
CA ARG A 255 -22.05 17.48 19.36
C ARG A 255 -21.40 16.09 19.29
N ASN A 256 -22.05 15.10 18.67
CA ASN A 256 -21.67 13.68 18.60
C ASN A 256 -21.64 12.98 19.98
N ARG A 257 -20.70 13.36 20.85
CA ARG A 257 -20.51 12.80 22.20
C ARG A 257 -19.65 13.70 23.08
N LEU A 258 -19.79 13.58 24.39
CA LEU A 258 -18.92 14.21 25.40
C LEU A 258 -18.21 13.13 26.22
N PHE A 259 -16.96 13.39 26.63
CA PHE A 259 -16.16 12.51 27.49
C PHE A 259 -16.32 12.81 28.99
N GLU A 260 -17.22 13.74 29.32
CA GLU A 260 -17.48 14.18 30.70
C GLU A 260 -18.96 13.97 31.01
N HIS A 261 -19.26 13.22 32.08
CA HIS A 261 -20.63 12.87 32.45
C HIS A 261 -21.45 14.11 32.83
N GLN A 262 -20.93 14.97 33.70
CA GLN A 262 -21.69 16.08 34.28
C GLN A 262 -22.14 17.12 33.23
N PRO A 263 -21.30 17.57 32.27
CA PRO A 263 -21.75 18.41 31.16
C PRO A 263 -22.77 17.73 30.24
N CYS A 264 -22.70 16.40 30.06
CA CYS A 264 -23.69 15.69 29.25
C CYS A 264 -25.04 15.56 29.99
N LEU A 265 -25.00 15.30 31.30
CA LEU A 265 -26.18 15.26 32.16
C LEU A 265 -26.87 16.62 32.20
N MET A 266 -26.14 17.72 32.46
CA MET A 266 -26.71 19.07 32.48
C MET A 266 -27.43 19.44 31.18
N ILE A 267 -26.91 19.01 30.03
CA ILE A 267 -27.55 19.24 28.73
C ILE A 267 -28.77 18.32 28.52
N TYR A 268 -28.69 17.07 28.99
CA TYR A 268 -29.81 16.13 28.97
C TYR A 268 -30.97 16.62 29.87
N ASP A 269 -30.68 17.13 31.06
CA ASP A 269 -31.69 17.67 31.98
C ASP A 269 -32.41 18.87 31.36
N MET A 270 -31.68 19.82 30.74
CA MET A 270 -32.28 20.93 29.98
C MET A 270 -33.19 20.45 28.84
N ILE A 271 -32.82 19.36 28.16
CA ILE A 271 -33.64 18.73 27.11
C ILE A 271 -34.88 18.03 27.70
N MET A 272 -34.80 17.49 28.92
CA MET A 272 -35.94 16.87 29.60
C MET A 272 -36.91 17.89 30.21
N ASP A 273 -36.43 19.08 30.57
CA ASP A 273 -37.25 20.23 30.99
C ASP A 273 -38.01 20.86 29.80
N GLU A 274 -37.36 21.01 28.63
CA GLU A 274 -37.95 21.54 27.40
C GLU A 274 -37.89 20.54 26.21
N PRO A 275 -38.59 19.39 26.26
CA PRO A 275 -38.42 18.28 25.30
C PRO A 275 -39.12 18.49 23.95
N LEU A 276 -39.73 19.65 23.69
CA LEU A 276 -40.41 19.94 22.44
C LEU A 276 -39.39 20.15 21.32
N ALA A 277 -39.30 19.19 20.39
CA ALA A 277 -38.47 19.32 19.20
C ALA A 277 -39.09 20.26 18.18
N LYS A 278 -38.31 21.18 17.64
CA LYS A 278 -38.67 22.01 16.49
C LYS A 278 -37.80 21.69 15.28
N VAL A 279 -38.41 21.50 14.11
CA VAL A 279 -37.72 21.35 12.83
C VAL A 279 -37.16 22.70 12.38
N MET A 280 -35.84 22.78 12.29
CA MET A 280 -35.08 24.01 12.00
C MET A 280 -34.60 24.09 10.54
N ASP A 281 -34.46 22.94 9.86
CA ASP A 281 -33.94 22.85 8.49
C ASP A 281 -34.36 21.52 7.86
N VAL A 282 -34.81 21.56 6.60
CA VAL A 282 -35.13 20.36 5.79
C VAL A 282 -34.47 20.54 4.43
N LYS A 283 -33.42 19.76 4.15
CA LYS A 283 -32.62 19.89 2.93
C LYS A 283 -32.48 18.56 2.21
N SER A 284 -33.17 18.44 1.08
CA SER A 284 -32.89 17.40 0.09
C SER A 284 -31.91 17.91 -0.96
N LYS A 285 -31.06 17.02 -1.48
CA LYS A 285 -30.08 17.31 -2.53
C LYS A 285 -29.76 16.04 -3.33
N ASN A 286 -29.54 16.21 -4.63
CA ASN A 286 -29.01 15.16 -5.49
C ASN A 286 -27.70 14.60 -4.91
N LYS A 287 -27.64 13.28 -4.73
CA LYS A 287 -26.47 12.53 -4.25
C LYS A 287 -26.10 11.47 -5.28
N SER A 288 -24.88 11.53 -5.79
CA SER A 288 -24.30 10.45 -6.60
C SER A 288 -23.45 9.54 -5.73
N LYS A 289 -23.49 8.24 -6.02
CA LYS A 289 -22.45 7.30 -5.58
C LYS A 289 -21.64 6.86 -6.79
N TRP A 290 -20.35 7.18 -6.77
CA TRP A 290 -19.46 6.96 -7.90
C TRP A 290 -19.15 5.47 -8.11
N ARG A 291 -19.22 5.03 -9.36
CA ARG A 291 -18.78 3.70 -9.82
C ARG A 291 -17.27 3.50 -9.57
N PRO A 292 -16.73 2.27 -9.55
CA PRO A 292 -15.30 2.05 -9.35
C PRO A 292 -14.46 2.77 -10.41
N VAL A 293 -13.26 3.22 -10.04
CA VAL A 293 -12.22 3.62 -11.01
C VAL A 293 -11.70 2.39 -11.75
N ALA A 294 -10.99 2.55 -12.88
CA ALA A 294 -10.37 1.42 -13.57
C ALA A 294 -9.36 0.66 -12.68
N LEU A 295 -9.30 -0.66 -12.83
CA LEU A 295 -8.62 -1.57 -11.90
C LEU A 295 -7.10 -1.58 -12.11
N ASP A 296 -6.34 -1.26 -11.06
CA ASP A 296 -4.91 -1.53 -10.96
C ASP A 296 -4.64 -2.78 -10.09
N THR A 297 -3.38 -3.23 -10.02
CA THR A 297 -3.01 -4.42 -9.23
C THR A 297 -3.35 -4.26 -7.75
N VAL A 298 -3.16 -3.05 -7.21
CA VAL A 298 -3.28 -2.79 -5.78
C VAL A 298 -4.74 -2.91 -5.35
N GLU A 299 -5.67 -2.25 -6.06
CA GLU A 299 -7.09 -2.40 -5.75
C GLU A 299 -7.62 -3.81 -6.11
N MET A 300 -7.03 -4.53 -7.08
CA MET A 300 -7.34 -5.95 -7.32
C MET A 300 -7.00 -6.82 -6.09
N GLU A 301 -5.80 -6.71 -5.53
CA GLU A 301 -5.41 -7.46 -4.33
C GLU A 301 -6.28 -7.09 -3.11
N LYS A 302 -6.51 -5.79 -2.89
CA LYS A 302 -7.37 -5.27 -1.81
C LYS A 302 -8.81 -5.75 -1.96
N LEU A 303 -9.36 -5.82 -3.18
CA LEU A 303 -10.70 -6.35 -3.43
C LEU A 303 -10.76 -7.88 -3.27
N ALA A 304 -9.78 -8.62 -3.82
CA ALA A 304 -9.74 -10.08 -3.71
C ALA A 304 -9.62 -10.53 -2.24
N SER A 305 -8.85 -9.83 -1.41
CA SER A 305 -8.76 -10.14 0.03
C SER A 305 -10.05 -9.79 0.79
N ARG A 306 -10.62 -8.59 0.59
CA ARG A 306 -11.87 -8.17 1.27
C ARG A 306 -13.13 -8.91 0.81
N LYS A 307 -13.21 -9.31 -0.46
CA LYS A 307 -14.46 -9.79 -1.09
C LYS A 307 -14.43 -11.28 -1.46
N LEU A 308 -13.29 -11.78 -1.97
CA LEU A 308 -13.12 -13.18 -2.37
C LEU A 308 -12.42 -14.04 -1.31
N ARG A 309 -11.92 -13.42 -0.23
CA ARG A 309 -11.10 -14.07 0.83
C ARG A 309 -9.84 -14.75 0.27
N MET A 310 -9.27 -14.24 -0.82
CA MET A 310 -7.98 -14.69 -1.36
C MET A 310 -6.82 -13.90 -0.74
N THR A 311 -5.61 -14.47 -0.69
CA THR A 311 -4.42 -13.67 -0.35
C THR A 311 -3.90 -12.93 -1.58
N GLY A 312 -3.13 -11.85 -1.43
CA GLY A 312 -2.51 -11.13 -2.55
C GLY A 312 -1.69 -12.09 -3.42
N LYS A 313 -0.83 -12.91 -2.79
CA LYS A 313 -0.05 -13.97 -3.47
C LYS A 313 -0.93 -14.92 -4.29
N LYS A 314 -2.00 -15.47 -3.70
CA LYS A 314 -2.94 -16.35 -4.41
C LYS A 314 -3.69 -15.61 -5.54
N THR A 315 -4.02 -14.34 -5.34
CA THR A 315 -4.67 -13.48 -6.34
C THR A 315 -3.75 -13.31 -7.55
N MET A 316 -2.47 -12.97 -7.35
CA MET A 316 -1.49 -12.84 -8.42
C MET A 316 -1.20 -14.17 -9.12
N GLU A 317 -1.07 -15.28 -8.38
CA GLU A 317 -0.91 -16.63 -8.95
C GLU A 317 -2.09 -17.08 -9.82
N ILE A 318 -3.30 -16.55 -9.58
CA ILE A 318 -4.50 -16.81 -10.40
C ILE A 318 -4.59 -15.82 -11.57
N ALA A 319 -4.30 -14.54 -11.32
CA ALA A 319 -4.32 -13.50 -12.35
C ALA A 319 -3.29 -13.78 -13.46
N GLU A 320 -2.06 -14.21 -13.12
CA GLU A 320 -1.07 -14.65 -14.10
C GLU A 320 -1.57 -15.83 -14.95
N LYS A 321 -2.34 -16.78 -14.38
CA LYS A 321 -2.95 -17.89 -15.14
C LYS A 321 -4.05 -17.42 -16.08
N LEU A 322 -4.90 -16.47 -15.64
CA LEU A 322 -5.94 -15.88 -16.49
C LEU A 322 -5.34 -15.07 -17.66
N TYR A 323 -4.24 -14.35 -17.41
CA TYR A 323 -3.46 -13.65 -18.44
C TYR A 323 -2.77 -14.62 -19.41
N MET A 324 -2.13 -15.69 -18.92
CA MET A 324 -1.56 -16.77 -19.76
C MET A 324 -2.62 -17.49 -20.62
N LYS A 325 -3.88 -17.54 -20.16
CA LYS A 325 -5.04 -18.03 -20.91
C LYS A 325 -5.62 -16.99 -21.90
N GLY A 326 -5.13 -15.75 -21.91
CA GLY A 326 -5.63 -14.66 -22.75
C GLY A 326 -7.01 -14.12 -22.36
N LEU A 327 -7.43 -14.31 -21.10
CA LEU A 327 -8.76 -13.93 -20.59
C LEU A 327 -8.79 -12.54 -19.93
N ILE A 328 -7.65 -12.08 -19.41
CA ILE A 328 -7.47 -10.73 -18.86
C ILE A 328 -6.19 -10.08 -19.42
N SER A 329 -6.14 -8.75 -19.36
CA SER A 329 -4.89 -7.99 -19.55
C SER A 329 -3.89 -8.27 -18.43
N TYR A 330 -2.64 -7.86 -18.66
CA TYR A 330 -1.52 -8.13 -17.76
C TYR A 330 -1.76 -7.61 -16.33
N PRO A 331 -1.63 -8.46 -15.29
CA PRO A 331 -2.14 -8.15 -13.96
C PRO A 331 -1.17 -7.38 -13.04
N ARG A 332 0.02 -7.01 -13.53
CA ARG A 332 1.03 -6.20 -12.81
C ARG A 332 1.11 -4.82 -13.47
N THR A 333 0.33 -3.86 -12.98
CA THR A 333 0.24 -2.50 -13.52
C THR A 333 -0.13 -1.48 -12.45
N GLU A 334 0.48 -0.30 -12.54
CA GLU A 334 0.11 0.90 -11.76
C GLU A 334 -0.93 1.76 -12.52
N THR A 335 -1.38 1.34 -13.71
CA THR A 335 -2.29 2.10 -14.57
C THR A 335 -3.76 1.91 -14.18
N ASN A 336 -4.40 3.00 -13.78
CA ASN A 336 -5.85 3.10 -13.60
C ASN A 336 -6.51 4.08 -14.60
N ILE A 337 -5.89 4.25 -15.78
CA ILE A 337 -6.42 5.05 -16.90
C ILE A 337 -6.45 4.18 -18.16
N PHE A 338 -7.62 3.95 -18.76
CA PHE A 338 -7.71 3.31 -20.08
C PHE A 338 -7.14 4.25 -21.17
N PRO A 339 -6.17 3.80 -21.98
CA PRO A 339 -5.65 4.57 -23.12
C PRO A 339 -6.72 4.80 -24.20
N THR A 340 -6.64 5.94 -24.89
CA THR A 340 -7.56 6.36 -25.96
C THR A 340 -7.58 5.43 -27.17
N GLU A 341 -6.56 4.60 -27.33
CA GLU A 341 -6.36 3.68 -28.46
C GLU A 341 -7.00 2.31 -28.23
N ILE A 342 -7.57 2.07 -27.04
CA ILE A 342 -8.28 0.83 -26.71
C ILE A 342 -9.78 1.04 -26.91
N ASN A 343 -10.32 0.45 -27.97
CA ASN A 343 -11.77 0.36 -28.14
C ASN A 343 -12.35 -0.60 -27.09
N LEU A 344 -13.11 -0.06 -26.15
CA LEU A 344 -13.73 -0.83 -25.06
C LEU A 344 -15.01 -1.58 -25.49
N GLN A 345 -15.63 -1.21 -26.61
CA GLN A 345 -16.91 -1.77 -27.03
C GLN A 345 -16.84 -3.28 -27.34
N PRO A 346 -15.82 -3.81 -28.06
CA PRO A 346 -15.63 -5.27 -28.20
C PRO A 346 -15.41 -6.00 -26.87
N LEU A 347 -14.75 -5.36 -25.90
CA LEU A 347 -14.48 -5.95 -24.59
C LEU A 347 -15.77 -6.12 -23.77
N VAL A 348 -16.70 -5.15 -23.86
CA VAL A 348 -18.06 -5.27 -23.31
C VAL A 348 -18.89 -6.29 -24.11
N GLN A 349 -18.80 -6.27 -25.44
CA GLN A 349 -19.54 -7.19 -26.32
C GLN A 349 -19.21 -8.66 -26.05
N ASN A 350 -17.96 -8.97 -25.74
CA ASN A 350 -17.52 -10.31 -25.32
C ASN A 350 -18.25 -10.82 -24.05
N GLN A 351 -18.79 -9.92 -23.21
CA GLN A 351 -19.46 -10.26 -21.95
C GLN A 351 -20.99 -10.32 -22.05
N ALA A 352 -21.58 -9.97 -23.21
CA ALA A 352 -23.02 -9.85 -23.38
C ALA A 352 -23.82 -11.17 -23.25
N ASN A 353 -23.15 -12.33 -23.32
CA ASN A 353 -23.77 -13.66 -23.29
C ASN A 353 -23.73 -14.35 -21.92
N ASP A 354 -23.14 -13.75 -20.88
CA ASP A 354 -23.12 -14.35 -19.54
C ASP A 354 -24.48 -14.22 -18.84
N GLN A 355 -24.98 -15.31 -18.24
CA GLN A 355 -26.29 -15.32 -17.57
C GLN A 355 -26.36 -14.38 -16.34
N ARG A 356 -25.22 -14.01 -15.74
CA ARG A 356 -25.11 -13.22 -14.50
C ARG A 356 -24.96 -11.71 -14.73
N TRP A 357 -24.55 -11.30 -15.94
CA TRP A 357 -24.27 -9.88 -16.26
C TRP A 357 -24.43 -9.49 -17.74
N GLY A 358 -24.77 -10.41 -18.64
CA GLY A 358 -24.87 -10.16 -20.08
C GLY A 358 -25.89 -9.07 -20.43
N ALA A 359 -27.06 -9.10 -19.79
CA ALA A 359 -28.06 -8.03 -19.90
C ALA A 359 -27.53 -6.66 -19.44
N PHE A 360 -26.66 -6.62 -18.43
CA PHE A 360 -26.00 -5.38 -18.00
C PHE A 360 -25.00 -4.89 -19.05
N ALA A 361 -24.17 -5.79 -19.58
CA ALA A 361 -23.23 -5.47 -20.66
C ALA A 361 -23.97 -4.94 -21.91
N GLN A 362 -25.14 -5.48 -22.25
CA GLN A 362 -25.96 -4.94 -23.35
C GLN A 362 -26.47 -3.52 -23.07
N ARG A 363 -26.85 -3.18 -21.82
CA ARG A 363 -27.18 -1.78 -21.48
C ARG A 363 -25.97 -0.85 -21.65
N VAL A 364 -24.77 -1.28 -21.26
CA VAL A 364 -23.51 -0.53 -21.47
C VAL A 364 -23.17 -0.38 -22.96
N LEU A 365 -23.47 -1.36 -23.82
CA LEU A 365 -23.31 -1.21 -25.27
C LEU A 365 -24.26 -0.17 -25.86
N ASN A 366 -25.50 -0.11 -25.36
CA ASN A 366 -26.51 0.84 -25.81
C ASN A 366 -26.20 2.28 -25.35
N ASP A 367 -25.67 2.44 -24.13
CA ASP A 367 -25.22 3.73 -23.56
C ASP A 367 -23.86 4.21 -24.11
N GLY A 368 -23.05 3.28 -24.61
CA GLY A 368 -21.62 3.47 -24.88
C GLY A 368 -20.76 3.34 -23.61
N PRO A 369 -19.62 2.61 -23.65
CA PRO A 369 -18.76 2.41 -22.48
C PRO A 369 -18.01 3.70 -22.09
N GLN A 370 -18.26 4.21 -20.88
CA GLN A 370 -17.69 5.46 -20.36
C GLN A 370 -16.81 5.20 -19.12
N PRO A 371 -15.52 4.84 -19.28
CA PRO A 371 -14.65 4.43 -18.18
C PRO A 371 -14.42 5.55 -17.15
N ARG A 372 -14.54 5.22 -15.87
CA ARG A 372 -14.06 6.08 -14.79
C ARG A 372 -12.55 5.93 -14.62
N ASN A 373 -11.79 6.72 -15.38
CA ASN A 373 -10.34 6.78 -15.24
C ASN A 373 -9.91 7.43 -13.91
N GLY A 374 -8.78 6.96 -13.37
CA GLY A 374 -8.11 7.46 -12.18
C GLY A 374 -7.08 8.56 -12.51
N LYS A 375 -5.83 8.38 -12.08
CA LYS A 375 -4.75 9.38 -12.19
C LYS A 375 -3.37 8.80 -12.51
N ASN A 376 -3.20 7.49 -12.45
CA ASN A 376 -1.91 6.82 -12.52
C ASN A 376 -1.75 6.10 -13.86
N THR A 377 -0.54 6.11 -14.41
CA THR A 377 -0.14 5.20 -15.50
C THR A 377 1.35 4.90 -15.46
N ASP A 378 1.68 3.63 -15.67
CA ASP A 378 3.05 3.13 -15.91
C ASP A 378 3.52 3.34 -17.36
N LYS A 379 2.62 3.74 -18.28
CA LYS A 379 2.83 3.86 -19.73
C LYS A 379 3.25 2.55 -20.43
N ALA A 380 3.12 1.42 -19.74
CA ALA A 380 3.47 0.09 -20.20
C ALA A 380 2.23 -0.78 -20.46
N HIS A 381 1.19 -0.63 -19.64
CA HIS A 381 -0.01 -1.45 -19.65
C HIS A 381 -1.29 -0.62 -19.44
N PRO A 382 -2.43 -1.05 -19.98
CA PRO A 382 -3.74 -0.55 -19.60
C PRO A 382 -4.18 -1.17 -18.25
N PRO A 383 -5.30 -0.69 -17.66
CA PRO A 383 -5.88 -1.28 -16.45
C PRO A 383 -6.23 -2.77 -16.63
N ILE A 384 -6.36 -3.47 -15.51
CA ILE A 384 -6.73 -4.90 -15.47
C ILE A 384 -8.20 -5.05 -15.92
N HIS A 385 -8.41 -5.71 -17.04
CA HIS A 385 -9.73 -5.84 -17.68
C HIS A 385 -9.87 -7.19 -18.40
N PRO A 386 -11.10 -7.69 -18.65
CA PRO A 386 -11.31 -8.93 -19.38
C PRO A 386 -11.09 -8.72 -20.88
N THR A 387 -10.12 -9.44 -21.46
CA THR A 387 -9.81 -9.40 -22.90
C THR A 387 -10.72 -10.32 -23.71
N ARG A 388 -11.17 -11.44 -23.10
CA ARG A 388 -12.00 -12.45 -23.76
C ARG A 388 -12.87 -13.21 -22.74
N TYR A 389 -14.04 -13.66 -23.16
CA TYR A 389 -14.84 -14.63 -22.43
C TYR A 389 -14.22 -16.05 -22.50
N PRO A 390 -14.28 -16.88 -21.43
CA PRO A 390 -13.67 -18.20 -21.44
C PRO A 390 -14.44 -19.22 -22.31
N ASP A 391 -13.70 -19.97 -23.14
CA ASP A 391 -14.22 -21.04 -24.01
C ASP A 391 -14.68 -22.31 -23.26
N GLY A 392 -14.49 -22.36 -21.94
CA GLY A 392 -14.74 -23.55 -21.13
C GLY A 392 -14.64 -23.25 -19.62
N GLN A 393 -14.87 -24.26 -18.80
CA GLN A 393 -14.94 -24.09 -17.34
C GLN A 393 -13.59 -23.64 -16.75
N LEU A 394 -13.66 -22.57 -15.95
CA LEU A 394 -12.59 -22.15 -15.04
C LEU A 394 -12.73 -22.89 -13.71
N THR A 395 -11.62 -23.08 -13.00
CA THR A 395 -11.68 -23.56 -11.60
C THR A 395 -12.38 -22.53 -10.71
N ASP A 396 -12.98 -22.96 -9.59
CA ASP A 396 -13.74 -22.08 -8.67
C ASP A 396 -13.07 -20.74 -8.36
N ASP A 397 -11.77 -20.76 -8.05
CA ASP A 397 -11.04 -19.55 -7.68
C ASP A 397 -10.58 -18.71 -8.89
N GLU A 398 -10.35 -19.35 -10.05
CA GLU A 398 -10.19 -18.63 -11.33
C GLU A 398 -11.49 -17.92 -11.72
N ASN A 399 -12.64 -18.59 -11.60
CA ASN A 399 -13.97 -18.03 -11.89
C ASN A 399 -14.30 -16.87 -10.94
N LYS A 400 -14.04 -17.01 -9.63
CA LYS A 400 -14.25 -15.93 -8.63
C LYS A 400 -13.44 -14.67 -8.96
N LEU A 401 -12.17 -14.81 -9.33
CA LEU A 401 -11.33 -13.66 -9.66
C LEU A 401 -11.69 -13.06 -11.02
N TYR A 402 -11.97 -13.91 -12.02
CA TYR A 402 -12.42 -13.46 -13.34
C TYR A 402 -13.78 -12.73 -13.25
N GLU A 403 -14.76 -13.25 -12.52
CA GLU A 403 -16.04 -12.58 -12.26
C GLU A 403 -15.84 -11.23 -11.54
N LEU A 404 -14.91 -11.14 -10.59
CA LEU A 404 -14.61 -9.86 -9.95
C LEU A 404 -14.04 -8.83 -10.95
N ILE A 405 -13.10 -9.24 -11.80
CA ILE A 405 -12.49 -8.38 -12.83
C ILE A 405 -13.55 -7.96 -13.88
N VAL A 406 -14.40 -8.87 -14.35
CA VAL A 406 -15.47 -8.55 -15.31
C VAL A 406 -16.50 -7.60 -14.72
N ARG A 407 -17.02 -7.89 -13.52
CA ARG A 407 -18.01 -7.01 -12.85
C ARG A 407 -17.42 -5.64 -12.57
N HIS A 408 -16.15 -5.57 -12.16
CA HIS A 408 -15.46 -4.30 -11.92
C HIS A 408 -15.27 -3.50 -13.21
N PHE A 409 -14.86 -4.15 -14.31
CA PHE A 409 -14.76 -3.53 -15.62
C PHE A 409 -16.11 -2.96 -16.09
N LEU A 410 -17.16 -3.79 -16.12
CA LEU A 410 -18.51 -3.39 -16.53
C LEU A 410 -19.07 -2.25 -15.66
N ALA A 411 -18.78 -2.26 -14.36
CA ALA A 411 -19.15 -1.18 -13.45
C ALA A 411 -18.39 0.12 -13.75
N CYS A 412 -17.07 0.06 -13.99
CA CYS A 412 -16.23 1.22 -14.30
C CYS A 412 -16.66 1.91 -15.60
N VAL A 413 -17.08 1.16 -16.62
CA VAL A 413 -17.56 1.72 -17.91
C VAL A 413 -19.05 2.09 -17.94
N SER A 414 -19.76 2.00 -16.82
CA SER A 414 -21.20 2.33 -16.72
C SER A 414 -21.43 3.76 -16.18
N LYS A 415 -22.62 4.03 -15.65
CA LYS A 415 -23.02 5.29 -15.00
C LYS A 415 -22.86 5.20 -13.47
N ASP A 416 -22.65 6.34 -12.83
CA ASP A 416 -22.69 6.45 -11.37
C ASP A 416 -24.13 6.27 -10.85
N ALA A 417 -24.31 5.68 -9.67
CA ALA A 417 -25.63 5.52 -9.07
C ALA A 417 -26.16 6.89 -8.56
N GLN A 418 -27.46 7.14 -8.71
CA GLN A 418 -28.10 8.42 -8.41
C GLN A 418 -29.22 8.26 -7.37
N GLY A 419 -29.36 9.25 -6.50
CA GLY A 419 -30.39 9.32 -5.48
C GLY A 419 -30.49 10.71 -4.87
N ASP A 420 -31.31 10.83 -3.83
CA ASP A 420 -31.56 12.08 -3.10
C ASP A 420 -31.25 11.89 -1.62
N GLU A 421 -30.36 12.73 -1.08
CA GLU A 421 -29.95 12.70 0.32
C GLU A 421 -30.65 13.82 1.09
N THR A 422 -31.69 13.45 1.84
CA THR A 422 -32.47 14.36 2.68
C THR A 422 -31.89 14.40 4.10
N THR A 423 -31.52 15.59 4.55
CA THR A 423 -31.09 15.87 5.93
C THR A 423 -32.13 16.74 6.62
N ILE A 424 -32.52 16.34 7.83
CA ILE A 424 -33.51 17.03 8.67
C ILE A 424 -32.81 17.44 9.96
N LYS A 425 -32.81 18.73 10.27
CA LYS A 425 -32.25 19.27 11.51
C LYS A 425 -33.37 19.70 12.44
N ILE A 426 -33.29 19.24 13.69
CA ILE A 426 -34.18 19.64 14.77
C ILE A 426 -33.39 20.33 15.88
N SER A 427 -34.06 21.16 16.67
CA SER A 427 -33.55 21.67 17.93
C SER A 427 -34.50 21.37 19.09
N ILE A 428 -33.91 21.08 20.26
CA ILE A 428 -34.59 20.83 21.54
C ILE A 428 -33.74 21.56 22.60
N ALA A 429 -34.33 22.39 23.46
CA ALA A 429 -33.62 23.16 24.49
C ALA A 429 -32.31 23.87 24.02
N ASN A 430 -32.31 24.43 22.80
CA ASN A 430 -31.14 25.02 22.09
C ASN A 430 -30.03 24.05 21.63
N GLU A 431 -30.10 22.76 21.97
CA GLU A 431 -29.27 21.73 21.35
C GLU A 431 -29.78 21.36 19.95
N ASN A 432 -28.92 20.72 19.16
CA ASN A 432 -29.18 20.41 17.76
C ASN A 432 -28.99 18.93 17.45
N PHE A 433 -29.90 18.35 16.68
CA PHE A 433 -29.85 16.96 16.23
C PHE A 433 -30.16 16.86 14.74
N ASN A 434 -29.52 15.92 14.06
CA ASN A 434 -29.63 15.72 12.61
C ASN A 434 -30.05 14.27 12.32
N ALA A 435 -31.16 14.09 11.60
CA ALA A 435 -31.46 12.86 10.88
C ALA A 435 -30.96 13.01 9.42
N SER A 436 -30.63 11.89 8.79
CA SER A 436 -30.38 11.85 7.35
C SER A 436 -30.84 10.53 6.76
N GLY A 437 -31.36 10.62 5.55
CA GLY A 437 -31.87 9.53 4.74
C GLY A 437 -31.42 9.65 3.29
N LEU A 438 -31.70 8.61 2.53
CA LEU A 438 -31.34 8.44 1.14
C LEU A 438 -32.41 7.62 0.41
N ILE A 439 -32.93 8.16 -0.69
CA ILE A 439 -33.74 7.41 -1.66
C ILE A 439 -32.89 7.22 -2.93
N ILE A 440 -32.76 5.99 -3.43
CA ILE A 440 -31.99 5.70 -4.65
C ILE A 440 -32.94 5.73 -5.85
N ARG A 441 -32.69 6.63 -6.80
CA ARG A 441 -33.44 6.74 -8.06
C ARG A 441 -32.91 5.80 -9.14
N GLU A 442 -31.59 5.69 -9.25
CA GLU A 442 -30.90 4.87 -10.26
C GLU A 442 -29.77 4.07 -9.62
N LYS A 443 -29.85 2.74 -9.70
CA LYS A 443 -28.81 1.85 -9.16
C LYS A 443 -27.57 1.76 -10.08
N ASN A 444 -27.75 1.93 -11.39
CA ASN A 444 -26.69 1.96 -12.41
C ASN A 444 -25.61 0.89 -12.15
N TYR A 445 -24.34 1.26 -11.90
CA TYR A 445 -23.26 0.29 -11.68
C TYR A 445 -23.52 -0.75 -10.55
N LEU A 446 -24.39 -0.44 -9.58
CA LEU A 446 -24.70 -1.35 -8.47
C LEU A 446 -25.44 -2.63 -8.94
N ASP A 447 -26.15 -2.59 -10.07
CA ASP A 447 -26.84 -3.77 -10.63
C ASP A 447 -25.85 -4.90 -11.00
N VAL A 448 -24.61 -4.56 -11.38
CA VAL A 448 -23.56 -5.54 -11.70
C VAL A 448 -22.54 -5.68 -10.57
N TYR A 449 -22.29 -4.63 -9.79
CA TYR A 449 -21.18 -4.55 -8.85
C TYR A 449 -21.55 -4.94 -7.41
N VAL A 450 -22.02 -6.19 -7.25
CA VAL A 450 -22.49 -6.82 -5.99
C VAL A 450 -21.50 -6.74 -4.80
N TYR A 451 -20.25 -6.39 -5.04
CA TYR A 451 -19.22 -6.20 -4.01
C TYR A 451 -19.40 -4.88 -3.24
N ASP A 452 -20.16 -3.94 -3.77
CA ASP A 452 -20.41 -2.63 -3.19
C ASP A 452 -21.91 -2.47 -2.84
N LYS A 453 -22.22 -1.67 -1.81
CA LYS A 453 -23.59 -1.51 -1.29
C LYS A 453 -23.93 -0.05 -1.08
N TRP A 454 -25.16 0.32 -1.43
CA TRP A 454 -25.74 1.62 -1.11
C TRP A 454 -27.11 1.32 -0.51
N SER A 455 -27.33 1.79 0.72
CA SER A 455 -28.53 1.45 1.48
C SER A 455 -29.52 2.61 1.42
N GLU A 456 -30.71 2.34 0.93
CA GLU A 456 -31.86 3.24 1.08
C GLU A 456 -32.19 3.39 2.58
N LYS A 457 -32.51 4.61 3.00
CA LYS A 457 -33.11 4.94 4.30
C LYS A 457 -34.08 6.08 4.03
N GLU A 458 -35.34 5.75 3.83
CA GLU A 458 -36.40 6.75 3.81
C GLU A 458 -36.49 7.42 5.19
N LEU A 459 -36.93 8.69 5.22
CA LEU A 459 -37.30 9.39 6.45
C LEU A 459 -38.79 9.73 6.36
N PRO A 460 -39.50 9.78 7.49
CA PRO A 460 -40.85 10.33 7.51
C PRO A 460 -40.87 11.77 6.98
N HIS A 461 -42.04 12.25 6.58
CA HIS A 461 -42.19 13.66 6.18
C HIS A 461 -42.11 14.58 7.40
N TYR A 462 -41.35 15.68 7.27
CA TYR A 462 -41.31 16.76 8.26
C TYR A 462 -41.33 18.12 7.56
N GLU A 463 -42.08 19.07 8.12
CA GLU A 463 -42.19 20.44 7.61
C GLU A 463 -41.29 21.43 8.38
N LEU A 464 -40.87 22.51 7.71
CA LEU A 464 -40.04 23.54 8.34
C LEU A 464 -40.85 24.31 9.41
N ASN A 465 -40.28 24.45 10.61
CA ASN A 465 -40.94 24.93 11.84
C ASN A 465 -41.95 23.98 12.50
N GLN A 466 -42.21 22.78 11.95
CA GLN A 466 -43.01 21.77 12.64
C GLN A 466 -42.46 21.50 14.05
N THR A 467 -43.34 21.35 15.03
CA THR A 467 -42.99 20.96 16.40
C THR A 467 -43.57 19.60 16.76
N PHE A 468 -42.81 18.75 17.43
CA PHE A 468 -43.24 17.43 17.88
C PHE A 468 -42.56 17.05 19.20
N TYR A 469 -43.15 16.12 19.96
CA TYR A 469 -42.49 15.51 21.11
C TYR A 469 -41.78 14.22 20.67
N PRO A 470 -40.46 14.07 20.90
CA PRO A 470 -39.78 12.81 20.64
C PRO A 470 -40.40 11.67 21.44
N THR A 471 -40.52 10.49 20.82
CA THR A 471 -41.05 9.27 21.44
C THR A 471 -40.10 8.74 22.52
N LYS A 472 -38.80 8.99 22.37
CA LYS A 472 -37.77 8.64 23.34
C LYS A 472 -36.57 9.60 23.23
N ILE A 473 -36.05 10.01 24.38
CA ILE A 473 -34.77 10.72 24.53
C ILE A 473 -33.93 9.90 25.52
N GLU A 474 -32.66 9.66 25.22
CA GLU A 474 -31.80 8.82 26.07
C GLU A 474 -30.35 9.35 26.09
N MET A 475 -29.80 9.57 27.29
CA MET A 475 -28.36 9.78 27.48
C MET A 475 -27.63 8.43 27.49
N ALA A 476 -27.33 7.91 26.31
CA ALA A 476 -26.62 6.64 26.16
C ALA A 476 -25.12 6.79 26.48
N GLN A 477 -24.64 5.98 27.43
CA GLN A 477 -23.21 5.77 27.66
C GLN A 477 -22.63 4.84 26.60
N GLY A 478 -21.39 5.11 26.20
CA GLY A 478 -20.55 4.23 25.38
C GLY A 478 -19.09 4.29 25.81
N GLU A 479 -18.24 3.52 25.14
CA GLU A 479 -16.80 3.47 25.38
C GLU A 479 -16.02 3.50 24.06
N THR A 480 -14.84 4.12 24.07
CA THR A 480 -13.94 4.08 22.91
C THR A 480 -13.36 2.69 22.72
N THR A 481 -13.31 2.20 21.48
CA THR A 481 -12.83 0.85 21.19
C THR A 481 -11.43 0.86 20.57
N ALA A 482 -10.59 -0.09 21.01
CA ALA A 482 -9.22 -0.22 20.56
C ALA A 482 -9.12 -0.48 19.04
N PRO A 483 -8.08 0.01 18.35
CA PRO A 483 -7.95 -0.12 16.91
C PRO A 483 -7.82 -1.57 16.48
N GLN A 484 -8.59 -1.95 15.47
CA GLN A 484 -8.60 -3.31 14.92
C GLN A 484 -7.26 -3.68 14.28
N LEU A 485 -6.84 -4.94 14.46
CA LEU A 485 -5.64 -5.49 13.82
C LEU A 485 -5.79 -5.47 12.29
N LEU A 486 -4.68 -5.24 11.58
CA LEU A 486 -4.65 -5.07 10.13
C LEU A 486 -5.15 -6.34 9.43
N THR A 487 -6.11 -6.21 8.53
CA THR A 487 -6.27 -7.20 7.46
C THR A 487 -5.17 -7.02 6.42
N GLU A 488 -5.01 -8.01 5.55
CA GLU A 488 -4.12 -7.92 4.38
C GLU A 488 -4.44 -6.73 3.46
N SER A 489 -5.73 -6.40 3.28
CA SER A 489 -6.13 -5.20 2.54
C SER A 489 -5.75 -3.89 3.24
N ASP A 490 -5.67 -3.88 4.57
CA ASP A 490 -5.21 -2.69 5.33
C ASP A 490 -3.69 -2.56 5.26
N LEU A 491 -2.97 -3.67 5.28
CA LEU A 491 -1.51 -3.71 5.16
C LEU A 491 -1.05 -3.27 3.77
N ILE A 492 -1.67 -3.77 2.70
CA ILE A 492 -1.40 -3.32 1.32
C ILE A 492 -1.66 -1.80 1.20
N ALA A 493 -2.77 -1.30 1.74
CA ALA A 493 -3.06 0.15 1.73
C ALA A 493 -2.06 0.98 2.54
N LEU A 494 -1.43 0.43 3.59
CA LEU A 494 -0.34 1.11 4.31
C LEU A 494 0.97 1.10 3.50
N MET A 495 1.32 -0.02 2.87
CA MET A 495 2.49 -0.11 1.99
C MET A 495 2.38 0.86 0.79
N GLU A 496 1.23 0.85 0.10
CA GLU A 496 0.86 1.78 -0.97
C GLU A 496 1.01 3.24 -0.52
N LYS A 497 0.34 3.62 0.58
CA LYS A 497 0.36 4.97 1.14
C LYS A 497 1.77 5.47 1.48
N HIS A 498 2.66 4.56 1.89
CA HIS A 498 4.01 4.89 2.32
C HIS A 498 5.09 4.61 1.26
N GLY A 499 4.71 4.18 0.04
CA GLY A 499 5.61 4.04 -1.10
C GLY A 499 6.63 2.91 -1.00
N ILE A 500 6.26 1.77 -0.39
CA ILE A 500 7.11 0.58 -0.31
C ILE A 500 6.41 -0.64 -0.93
N GLY A 501 7.16 -1.54 -1.59
CA GLY A 501 6.56 -2.67 -2.29
C GLY A 501 5.94 -2.29 -3.63
N THR A 502 6.53 -1.31 -4.33
CA THR A 502 6.08 -0.84 -5.65
C THR A 502 6.20 -1.94 -6.71
N ASP A 503 5.73 -1.70 -7.94
CA ASP A 503 5.90 -2.66 -9.05
C ASP A 503 5.25 -4.04 -8.78
N ALA A 504 4.10 -4.05 -8.09
CA ALA A 504 3.35 -5.26 -7.71
C ALA A 504 4.13 -6.27 -6.83
N THR A 505 4.96 -5.78 -5.90
CA THR A 505 5.73 -6.63 -4.96
C THR A 505 5.11 -6.77 -3.56
N HIS A 506 4.01 -6.05 -3.25
CA HIS A 506 3.26 -6.14 -1.98
C HIS A 506 3.05 -7.59 -1.49
N ALA A 507 2.42 -8.44 -2.31
CA ALA A 507 2.14 -9.83 -1.97
C ALA A 507 3.37 -10.67 -1.63
N GLU A 508 4.53 -10.40 -2.23
CA GLU A 508 5.75 -11.15 -1.92
C GLU A 508 6.24 -10.79 -0.52
N HIS A 509 6.32 -9.50 -0.19
CA HIS A 509 6.81 -9.05 1.11
C HIS A 509 5.86 -9.43 2.26
N ILE A 510 4.54 -9.41 2.02
CA ILE A 510 3.53 -9.89 2.96
C ILE A 510 3.64 -11.41 3.17
N ALA A 511 3.75 -12.20 2.09
CA ALA A 511 4.00 -13.64 2.23
C ALA A 511 5.31 -13.93 2.97
N LYS A 512 6.36 -13.13 2.74
CA LYS A 512 7.69 -13.33 3.36
C LYS A 512 7.68 -13.23 4.88
N ILE A 513 6.91 -12.30 5.45
CA ILE A 513 6.82 -12.17 6.92
C ILE A 513 5.99 -13.29 7.57
N GLN A 514 5.07 -13.91 6.82
CA GLN A 514 4.37 -15.12 7.24
C GLN A 514 5.26 -16.37 7.12
N ASP A 515 5.94 -16.56 5.98
CA ASP A 515 6.88 -17.66 5.71
C ASP A 515 8.06 -17.67 6.71
N ARG A 516 8.37 -16.53 7.34
CA ARG A 516 9.39 -16.37 8.39
C ARG A 516 8.86 -16.47 9.82
N LEU A 517 7.57 -16.72 10.01
CA LEU A 517 6.92 -16.82 11.33
C LEU A 517 7.09 -15.55 12.19
N TYR A 518 7.11 -14.38 11.55
CA TYR A 518 7.11 -13.08 12.24
C TYR A 518 5.69 -12.56 12.50
N THR A 519 4.71 -13.06 11.75
CA THR A 519 3.28 -12.80 11.95
C THR A 519 2.46 -13.99 11.47
N LYS A 520 1.30 -14.21 12.09
CA LYS A 520 0.25 -15.12 11.64
C LYS A 520 -1.01 -14.34 11.27
N MET A 521 -1.88 -14.94 10.45
CA MET A 521 -3.28 -14.51 10.40
C MET A 521 -4.06 -15.23 11.52
N ASN A 522 -4.86 -14.50 12.27
CA ASN A 522 -5.81 -15.08 13.23
C ASN A 522 -7.09 -15.59 12.52
N SER A 523 -8.05 -16.11 13.28
CA SER A 523 -9.35 -16.60 12.78
C SER A 523 -10.19 -15.54 12.05
N GLU A 524 -10.02 -14.26 12.37
CA GLU A 524 -10.66 -13.13 11.67
C GLU A 524 -9.91 -12.71 10.39
N ARG A 525 -8.82 -13.38 10.01
CA ARG A 525 -7.88 -13.00 8.94
C ARG A 525 -7.21 -11.64 9.16
N ARG A 526 -6.93 -11.30 10.42
CA ARG A 526 -6.09 -10.15 10.80
C ARG A 526 -4.69 -10.59 11.16
N PHE A 527 -3.71 -9.77 10.86
CA PHE A 527 -2.32 -10.00 11.25
C PHE A 527 -2.10 -9.80 12.74
N GLU A 528 -1.53 -10.81 13.36
CA GLU A 528 -1.06 -10.82 14.73
C GLU A 528 0.46 -11.06 14.68
N PRO A 529 1.30 -10.19 15.26
CA PRO A 529 2.74 -10.40 15.25
C PRO A 529 3.11 -11.54 16.21
N GLU A 530 4.08 -12.37 15.81
CA GLU A 530 4.63 -13.39 16.69
C GLU A 530 5.67 -12.79 17.64
N LYS A 531 5.97 -13.48 18.75
CA LYS A 531 7.00 -13.08 19.72
C LYS A 531 8.32 -12.66 19.08
N LEU A 532 8.75 -13.38 18.03
CA LEU A 532 9.97 -13.10 17.29
C LEU A 532 9.87 -11.78 16.50
N GLY A 533 8.73 -11.52 15.87
CA GLY A 533 8.49 -10.27 15.15
C GLY A 533 8.40 -9.06 16.08
N LEU A 534 7.72 -9.20 17.23
CA LEU A 534 7.67 -8.18 18.28
C LEU A 534 9.07 -7.85 18.81
N GLY A 535 9.83 -8.87 19.23
CA GLY A 535 11.17 -8.71 19.79
C GLY A 535 12.14 -8.01 18.82
N LEU A 536 12.09 -8.38 17.53
CA LEU A 536 12.85 -7.73 16.46
C LEU A 536 12.47 -6.25 16.31
N CYS A 537 11.20 -5.94 16.03
CA CYS A 537 10.77 -4.55 15.76
C CYS A 537 11.02 -3.63 16.96
N GLU A 538 10.63 -4.05 18.18
CA GLU A 538 10.93 -3.27 19.39
C GLU A 538 12.45 -3.09 19.61
N GLY A 539 13.25 -4.12 19.33
CA GLY A 539 14.70 -4.09 19.55
C GLY A 539 15.40 -3.10 18.64
N TYR A 540 15.07 -3.13 17.35
CA TYR A 540 15.59 -2.20 16.34
C TYR A 540 15.09 -0.76 16.54
N ASP A 541 13.82 -0.56 16.92
CA ASP A 541 13.29 0.79 17.14
C ASP A 541 13.88 1.46 18.38
N LYS A 542 14.17 0.70 19.45
CA LYS A 542 14.91 1.19 20.63
C LYS A 542 16.31 1.70 20.29
N MET A 543 16.91 1.31 19.17
CA MET A 543 18.20 1.84 18.69
C MET A 543 18.08 3.24 18.07
N GLY A 544 16.87 3.74 17.79
CA GLY A 544 16.63 5.08 17.28
C GLY A 544 16.84 5.26 15.76
N HIS A 545 17.24 4.20 15.05
CA HIS A 545 17.41 4.23 13.59
C HIS A 545 16.12 4.00 12.79
N ALA A 546 14.98 3.81 13.48
CA ALA A 546 13.64 3.70 12.90
C ALA A 546 13.53 2.69 11.74
N LEU A 547 14.25 1.55 11.81
CA LEU A 547 14.28 0.54 10.75
C LEU A 547 12.90 -0.11 10.50
N SER A 548 11.99 -0.12 11.48
CA SER A 548 10.60 -0.57 11.26
C SER A 548 9.77 0.41 10.43
N LYS A 549 10.27 1.63 10.17
CA LYS A 549 9.55 2.67 9.45
C LYS A 549 9.92 2.65 7.96
N PRO A 550 8.96 2.92 7.06
CA PRO A 550 9.13 2.71 5.62
C PRO A 550 10.13 3.66 4.93
N HIS A 551 10.60 4.71 5.61
CA HIS A 551 11.27 5.86 4.99
C HIS A 551 12.49 5.51 4.13
N LEU A 552 13.43 4.68 4.62
CA LEU A 552 14.63 4.30 3.87
C LEU A 552 14.28 3.46 2.63
N ARG A 553 13.34 2.52 2.75
CA ARG A 553 12.89 1.72 1.59
C ARG A 553 12.12 2.59 0.59
N ALA A 554 11.28 3.52 1.05
CA ALA A 554 10.55 4.44 0.18
C ALA A 554 11.49 5.38 -0.59
N GLU A 555 12.58 5.84 0.02
CA GLU A 555 13.62 6.60 -0.69
C GLU A 555 14.28 5.74 -1.78
N LEU A 556 14.69 4.52 -1.45
CA LEU A 556 15.28 3.55 -2.38
C LEU A 556 14.33 3.25 -3.55
N GLU A 557 13.05 2.98 -3.31
CA GLU A 557 12.02 2.73 -4.36
C GLU A 557 11.88 3.94 -5.30
N ASN A 558 11.92 5.17 -4.77
CA ASN A 558 11.89 6.40 -5.57
C ASN A 558 13.18 6.61 -6.39
N GLN A 559 14.34 6.21 -5.87
CA GLN A 559 15.59 6.24 -6.62
C GLN A 559 15.63 5.17 -7.72
N LEU A 560 15.12 3.97 -7.49
CA LEU A 560 14.93 2.95 -8.53
C LEU A 560 14.01 3.45 -9.66
N LYS A 561 12.90 4.13 -9.31
CA LYS A 561 12.02 4.78 -10.30
C LYS A 561 12.74 5.91 -11.06
N ALA A 562 13.61 6.67 -10.39
CA ALA A 562 14.45 7.68 -11.03
C ALA A 562 15.48 7.09 -12.01
N ILE A 563 16.00 5.88 -11.76
CA ILE A 563 16.83 5.15 -12.74
C ILE A 563 16.02 4.83 -13.99
N CYS A 564 14.85 4.18 -13.85
CA CYS A 564 13.97 3.85 -14.99
C CYS A 564 13.62 5.08 -15.84
N GLU A 565 13.30 6.21 -15.19
CA GLU A 565 12.99 7.48 -15.86
C GLU A 565 14.22 8.20 -16.46
N GLY A 566 15.43 7.66 -16.28
CA GLY A 566 16.68 8.27 -16.76
C GLY A 566 17.10 9.55 -16.01
N ARG A 567 16.60 9.72 -14.78
CA ARG A 567 16.88 10.87 -13.89
C ARG A 567 17.96 10.59 -12.85
N ALA A 568 18.40 9.34 -12.69
CA ALA A 568 19.46 8.93 -11.78
C ALA A 568 20.38 7.90 -12.44
N ASN A 569 21.64 7.84 -12.01
CA ASN A 569 22.63 6.86 -12.46
C ASN A 569 22.57 5.59 -11.57
N PRO A 570 22.48 4.38 -12.14
CA PRO A 570 22.46 3.13 -11.37
C PRO A 570 23.61 2.98 -10.37
N ALA A 571 24.85 3.32 -10.78
CA ALA A 571 26.04 3.12 -9.95
C ALA A 571 26.13 4.12 -8.78
N ASP A 572 25.57 5.32 -8.96
CA ASP A 572 25.53 6.34 -7.92
C ASP A 572 24.47 5.98 -6.86
N VAL A 573 23.28 5.56 -7.29
CA VAL A 573 22.21 5.07 -6.40
C VAL A 573 22.65 3.83 -5.62
N LEU A 574 23.28 2.85 -6.29
CA LEU A 574 23.80 1.64 -5.65
C LEU A 574 24.78 1.98 -4.53
N ARG A 575 25.76 2.86 -4.81
CA ARG A 575 26.77 3.32 -3.87
C ARG A 575 26.16 4.09 -2.68
N GLU A 576 25.30 5.07 -2.98
CA GLU A 576 24.63 5.88 -1.95
C GLU A 576 23.80 5.02 -0.98
N GLN A 577 23.04 4.06 -1.51
CA GLN A 577 22.22 3.16 -0.71
C GLN A 577 23.05 2.12 0.05
N ILE A 578 24.14 1.60 -0.53
CA ILE A 578 25.12 0.77 0.20
C ILE A 578 25.65 1.53 1.42
N ASP A 579 26.11 2.77 1.23
CA ASP A 579 26.73 3.53 2.33
C ASP A 579 25.72 3.97 3.39
N LYS A 580 24.49 4.34 3.01
CA LYS A 580 23.37 4.57 3.95
C LYS A 580 23.08 3.34 4.81
N TYR A 581 22.86 2.18 4.20
CA TYR A 581 22.54 0.97 4.95
C TYR A 581 23.75 0.41 5.73
N ARG A 582 24.98 0.63 5.26
CA ARG A 582 26.24 0.34 5.98
C ARG A 582 26.34 1.15 7.28
N GLN A 583 26.06 2.46 7.23
CA GLN A 583 26.05 3.32 8.43
C GLN A 583 25.01 2.86 9.46
N VAL A 584 23.79 2.54 9.00
CA VAL A 584 22.72 2.02 9.87
C VAL A 584 23.07 0.64 10.43
N PHE A 585 23.75 -0.23 9.66
CA PHE A 585 24.25 -1.51 10.15
C PHE A 585 25.31 -1.33 11.25
N ILE A 586 26.32 -0.48 11.04
CA ILE A 586 27.36 -0.22 12.05
C ILE A 586 26.75 0.33 13.34
N ALA A 587 25.83 1.29 13.25
CA ALA A 587 25.18 1.88 14.42
C ALA A 587 24.23 0.89 15.13
N THR A 588 23.60 -0.03 14.38
CA THR A 588 22.90 -1.20 14.93
C THR A 588 23.88 -2.10 15.71
N SER A 589 25.04 -2.43 15.14
CA SER A 589 26.01 -3.32 15.77
C SER A 589 26.57 -2.76 17.08
N VAL A 590 26.77 -1.44 17.19
CA VAL A 590 27.14 -0.76 18.43
C VAL A 590 26.03 -0.86 19.49
N GLN A 591 24.76 -0.76 19.10
CA GLN A 591 23.62 -0.75 20.02
C GLN A 591 22.97 -2.13 20.24
N ILE A 592 23.63 -3.22 19.82
CA ILE A 592 23.00 -4.54 19.67
C ILE A 592 22.39 -5.13 20.93
N GLN A 593 22.87 -4.74 22.13
CA GLN A 593 22.28 -5.16 23.41
C GLN A 593 20.78 -4.85 23.49
N LYS A 594 20.31 -3.75 22.87
CA LYS A 594 18.89 -3.39 22.82
C LYS A 594 18.00 -4.41 22.11
N LEU A 595 18.56 -5.19 21.18
CA LEU A 595 17.86 -6.32 20.57
C LEU A 595 17.77 -7.50 21.55
N ASP A 596 18.85 -7.81 22.25
CA ASP A 596 18.89 -8.91 23.23
C ASP A 596 17.95 -8.64 24.40
N ASP A 597 17.91 -7.40 24.91
CA ASP A 597 16.99 -6.97 25.97
C ASP A 597 15.52 -7.10 25.50
N SER A 598 15.27 -6.73 24.24
CA SER A 598 13.95 -6.83 23.61
C SER A 598 13.52 -8.28 23.36
N MET A 599 14.44 -9.18 23.05
CA MET A 599 14.17 -10.62 22.94
C MET A 599 13.99 -11.27 24.30
N THR A 600 14.76 -10.85 25.30
CA THR A 600 14.68 -11.34 26.69
C THR A 600 13.28 -11.13 27.28
N LYS A 601 12.63 -10.00 26.96
CA LYS A 601 11.21 -9.71 27.27
C LYS A 601 10.24 -10.81 26.79
N TYR A 602 10.52 -11.47 25.67
CA TYR A 602 9.61 -12.43 25.03
C TYR A 602 10.01 -13.90 25.19
N PHE A 603 11.31 -14.19 25.34
CA PHE A 603 11.88 -15.54 25.35
C PHE A 603 12.55 -15.94 26.68
N GLY A 604 12.73 -15.01 27.63
CA GLY A 604 13.50 -15.23 28.85
C GLY A 604 15.00 -14.88 28.67
N PRO A 605 15.78 -14.87 29.77
CA PRO A 605 17.19 -14.49 29.72
C PRO A 605 18.05 -15.53 28.96
N PRO A 606 19.13 -15.10 28.28
CA PRO A 606 20.01 -16.01 27.55
C PRO A 606 20.52 -17.19 28.40
N GLY A 607 20.56 -18.38 27.80
CA GLY A 607 21.04 -19.60 28.46
C GLY A 607 20.05 -20.28 29.43
N GLN A 608 18.90 -19.68 29.74
CA GLN A 608 17.78 -20.43 30.30
C GLN A 608 17.01 -21.10 29.14
N ASN A 609 16.78 -22.41 29.24
CA ASN A 609 16.01 -23.13 28.21
C ASN A 609 14.60 -22.51 28.11
N PRO A 610 14.10 -22.22 26.90
CA PRO A 610 12.72 -21.78 26.73
C PRO A 610 11.77 -22.87 27.28
N PRO A 611 10.61 -22.50 27.85
CA PRO A 611 9.61 -23.48 28.26
C PRO A 611 9.25 -24.36 27.06
N PRO A 612 9.10 -25.68 27.25
CA PRO A 612 8.88 -26.61 26.14
C PRO A 612 7.63 -26.21 25.35
N PRO A 613 7.61 -26.42 24.02
CA PRO A 613 6.43 -26.13 23.22
C PRO A 613 5.23 -26.92 23.78
N PRO A 614 4.01 -26.35 23.75
CA PRO A 614 2.83 -27.08 24.19
C PRO A 614 2.74 -28.40 23.42
N PRO A 615 2.46 -29.53 24.08
CA PRO A 615 2.47 -30.82 23.44
C PRO A 615 1.50 -30.83 22.25
N PRO A 616 1.85 -31.50 21.14
CA PRO A 616 0.92 -31.62 20.01
C PRO A 616 -0.39 -32.21 20.53
N ARG A 617 -1.52 -31.57 20.20
CA ARG A 617 -2.83 -32.13 20.57
C ARG A 617 -2.90 -33.56 20.05
N PRO A 618 -3.30 -34.55 20.88
CA PRO A 618 -3.49 -35.90 20.38
C PRO A 618 -4.49 -35.88 19.21
N PRO A 619 -4.32 -36.73 18.19
CA PRO A 619 -5.33 -36.87 17.16
C PRO A 619 -6.67 -37.22 17.81
N PRO A 620 -7.81 -36.75 17.27
CA PRO A 620 -9.11 -36.99 17.87
C PRO A 620 -9.40 -38.50 17.90
N SER A 621 -9.27 -39.10 19.09
CA SER A 621 -9.53 -40.51 19.37
C SER A 621 -11.04 -40.78 19.38
N GLY A 622 -11.67 -40.63 18.23
CA GLY A 622 -13.06 -41.01 18.01
C GLY A 622 -13.18 -42.54 18.06
N PRO A 623 -13.99 -43.12 18.96
CA PRO A 623 -14.19 -44.55 19.01
C PRO A 623 -15.04 -45.00 17.82
N PHE A 624 -14.48 -45.83 16.94
CA PHE A 624 -15.28 -46.72 16.11
C PHE A 624 -15.87 -47.81 17.00
N GLY A 625 -17.07 -47.56 17.54
CA GLY A 625 -17.90 -48.53 18.23
C GLY A 625 -19.12 -48.85 17.39
N ASP A 626 -19.26 -50.11 16.96
CA ASP A 626 -20.43 -50.55 16.18
C ASP A 626 -21.69 -50.68 17.07
N ARG A 627 -22.85 -50.76 16.44
CA ARG A 627 -24.18 -50.71 17.07
C ARG A 627 -24.45 -51.97 17.87
N THR A 628 -24.88 -51.85 19.14
CA THR A 628 -26.02 -52.64 19.65
C THR A 628 -26.61 -52.15 20.98
N ASN A 629 -27.95 -52.14 21.01
CA ASN A 629 -28.89 -52.32 22.13
C ASN A 629 -29.00 -51.35 23.34
N ARG A 630 -30.25 -51.15 23.75
CA ARG A 630 -30.80 -50.35 24.87
C ARG A 630 -30.32 -50.89 26.24
N ASN A 631 -30.18 -50.09 27.33
CA ASN A 631 -31.29 -49.61 28.17
C ASN A 631 -30.82 -48.78 29.41
N GLN A 632 -31.77 -48.07 30.06
CA GLN A 632 -31.78 -47.59 31.47
C GLN A 632 -31.03 -46.27 31.87
N PRO A 633 -31.37 -45.62 33.02
CA PRO A 633 -31.52 -44.15 33.14
C PRO A 633 -30.42 -43.38 33.94
N PRO A 634 -30.45 -42.03 33.97
CA PRO A 634 -29.38 -41.20 34.54
C PRO A 634 -29.53 -40.82 36.03
N SER A 635 -28.41 -40.41 36.65
CA SER A 635 -28.30 -39.89 38.04
C SER A 635 -27.81 -38.43 38.08
N PRO A 636 -28.13 -37.65 39.15
CA PRO A 636 -28.01 -36.18 39.16
C PRO A 636 -26.64 -35.62 39.62
N PRO A 637 -26.36 -34.31 39.36
CA PRO A 637 -25.10 -33.66 39.74
C PRO A 637 -25.07 -33.13 41.20
N PRO A 638 -23.88 -32.97 41.82
CA PRO A 638 -23.73 -32.36 43.15
C PRO A 638 -23.92 -30.83 43.14
N ARG A 639 -24.36 -30.27 44.28
CA ARG A 639 -24.37 -28.82 44.57
C ARG A 639 -23.22 -28.41 45.50
N PRO A 640 -22.75 -27.15 45.45
CA PRO A 640 -21.76 -26.62 46.40
C PRO A 640 -22.40 -26.20 47.74
N ASN A 641 -21.57 -25.96 48.77
CA ASN A 641 -21.96 -25.27 50.01
C ASN A 641 -20.75 -24.53 50.66
N PRO A 642 -20.95 -23.56 51.59
CA PRO A 642 -20.00 -22.45 51.77
C PRO A 642 -19.48 -22.19 53.22
N THR A 643 -18.51 -21.28 53.32
CA THR A 643 -18.22 -20.32 54.42
C THR A 643 -18.47 -20.70 55.89
N ASN A 644 -17.44 -20.54 56.77
CA ASN A 644 -17.48 -19.52 57.84
C ASN A 644 -16.17 -19.29 58.64
N ARG A 645 -16.00 -18.01 59.06
CA ARG A 645 -15.35 -17.41 60.26
C ARG A 645 -14.02 -17.91 60.89
N ALA A 646 -13.07 -16.96 60.90
CA ALA A 646 -12.12 -16.46 61.94
C ALA A 646 -12.50 -16.67 63.45
N PRO A 647 -11.66 -16.34 64.50
CA PRO A 647 -10.70 -15.20 64.58
C PRO A 647 -9.44 -15.33 65.51
N GLN A 648 -8.81 -14.16 65.83
CA GLN A 648 -7.80 -13.88 66.90
C GLN A 648 -6.32 -14.28 66.60
N THR A 649 -5.24 -13.59 67.04
CA THR A 649 -4.94 -12.35 67.84
C THR A 649 -3.43 -11.95 67.62
N SER A 650 -2.77 -10.88 68.12
CA SER A 650 -3.06 -9.62 68.85
C SER A 650 -1.81 -8.69 68.93
N ARG A 651 -1.93 -7.37 68.63
CA ARG A 651 -1.06 -6.23 69.07
C ARG A 651 0.42 -6.21 68.58
N ASN A 652 1.04 -5.07 68.28
CA ASN A 652 1.24 -3.89 69.15
C ASN A 652 1.40 -2.54 68.38
N ASN A 653 1.38 -1.41 69.10
CA ASN A 653 1.36 -0.02 68.57
C ASN A 653 2.58 0.82 68.99
N ASN A 654 2.99 1.81 68.18
CA ASN A 654 3.10 3.22 68.61
C ASN A 654 3.53 4.23 67.50
N ASN A 655 2.72 5.29 67.33
CA ASN A 655 3.05 6.72 67.13
C ASN A 655 4.43 7.12 66.53
N GLN A 656 4.54 8.02 65.53
CA GLN A 656 4.07 9.43 65.59
C GLN A 656 3.97 10.14 64.19
N SER A 657 3.85 11.47 64.15
CA SER A 657 3.22 12.25 63.05
C SER A 657 4.15 13.14 62.18
N ALA A 658 3.66 13.57 61.00
CA ALA A 658 3.83 14.91 60.33
C ALA A 658 4.14 14.91 58.80
N ARG A 659 4.00 16.10 58.17
CA ARG A 659 3.80 16.39 56.72
C ARG A 659 5.09 16.53 55.85
N PRO A 660 4.99 16.58 54.49
CA PRO A 660 6.12 16.37 53.56
C PRO A 660 6.87 17.64 53.09
N GLN A 661 7.96 17.46 52.33
CA GLN A 661 8.76 18.50 51.66
C GLN A 661 9.13 18.16 50.18
N GLN A 662 9.68 19.14 49.45
CA GLN A 662 9.99 19.10 48.01
C GLN A 662 11.49 18.82 47.71
N PRO A 663 11.85 18.33 46.50
CA PRO A 663 13.25 18.08 46.08
C PRO A 663 13.96 19.29 45.41
N ARG A 664 15.30 19.21 45.27
CA ARG A 664 16.20 20.18 44.59
C ARG A 664 17.01 19.55 43.44
N PRO A 665 17.59 20.35 42.50
CA PRO A 665 18.25 19.86 41.27
C PRO A 665 19.79 19.66 41.36
N PRO A 666 20.42 19.00 40.35
CA PRO A 666 21.87 18.71 40.29
C PRO A 666 22.72 19.72 39.47
N PRO A 667 24.09 19.65 39.55
CA PRO A 667 25.04 20.58 38.91
C PRO A 667 25.57 20.15 37.50
N PRO A 668 26.33 21.02 36.77
CA PRO A 668 26.61 20.87 35.33
C PRO A 668 28.04 20.40 34.95
N ALA A 669 28.24 20.14 33.64
CA ALA A 669 29.54 19.85 33.00
C ALA A 669 29.98 20.94 32.00
N ARG A 670 31.23 20.86 31.48
CA ARG A 670 31.91 21.89 30.65
C ARG A 670 32.61 21.25 29.41
N PRO A 671 33.16 22.01 28.44
CA PRO A 671 32.58 22.01 27.09
C PRO A 671 33.57 21.70 25.94
N LEU A 672 33.04 21.61 24.71
CA LEU A 672 33.58 21.97 23.37
C LEU A 672 32.60 21.38 22.33
N GLN A 673 32.30 21.95 21.16
CA GLN A 673 32.57 23.27 20.56
C GLN A 673 31.36 23.63 19.63
N GLN A 674 31.28 24.82 19.04
CA GLN A 674 30.10 25.27 18.26
C GLN A 674 30.44 26.15 17.04
N GLU A 675 29.57 26.10 16.03
CA GLU A 675 29.43 27.12 14.97
C GLU A 675 27.99 27.72 14.98
N GLN A 676 27.76 28.78 14.19
CA GLN A 676 26.98 29.94 14.65
C GLN A 676 25.48 29.98 14.29
N ILE A 677 24.71 30.69 15.13
CA ILE A 677 23.27 31.00 14.96
C ILE A 677 23.12 32.48 14.55
N ARG A 678 22.14 32.82 13.71
CA ARG A 678 21.86 34.22 13.29
C ARG A 678 21.10 35.02 14.36
N PRO A 679 21.39 36.34 14.53
CA PRO A 679 20.83 37.15 15.62
C PRO A 679 19.38 37.58 15.39
N THR A 680 18.66 37.77 16.49
CA THR A 680 17.33 38.42 16.58
C THR A 680 17.46 39.93 16.83
N ASN A 681 16.37 40.66 16.60
CA ASN A 681 16.32 42.10 16.88
C ASN A 681 16.11 42.38 18.39
N SER A 682 16.41 43.59 18.84
CA SER A 682 16.17 44.06 20.22
C SER A 682 14.70 44.01 20.68
N THR A 683 13.77 43.78 19.75
CA THR A 683 12.33 43.58 19.98
C THR A 683 11.90 42.10 20.04
N GLY A 684 12.84 41.15 19.95
CA GLY A 684 12.57 39.71 19.92
C GLY A 684 12.03 39.18 18.59
N VAL A 685 11.92 40.03 17.56
CA VAL A 685 11.48 39.64 16.21
C VAL A 685 12.67 39.01 15.44
N PRO A 686 12.47 37.86 14.74
CA PRO A 686 13.49 37.26 13.90
C PRO A 686 13.59 37.96 12.53
N LYS A 687 14.79 37.95 11.95
CA LYS A 687 15.03 38.42 10.57
C LYS A 687 14.72 37.34 9.54
N CYS A 688 14.21 37.76 8.39
CA CYS A 688 13.97 36.90 7.22
C CYS A 688 15.26 36.64 6.43
N ASN A 689 15.20 35.69 5.49
CA ASN A 689 16.29 35.36 4.55
C ASN A 689 16.64 36.52 3.55
N CYS A 690 16.05 37.69 3.72
CA CYS A 690 16.38 38.94 3.02
C CYS A 690 16.68 40.10 3.98
N ASP A 691 17.07 39.77 5.22
CA ASP A 691 17.48 40.65 6.33
C ASP A 691 16.49 41.71 6.82
N THR A 692 15.27 41.72 6.26
CA THR A 692 14.10 42.45 6.78
C THR A 692 13.44 41.72 7.96
N ASP A 693 12.84 42.47 8.87
CA ASP A 693 12.06 41.95 9.99
C ASP A 693 10.86 41.09 9.55
N ALA A 694 10.64 39.98 10.26
CA ALA A 694 9.50 39.11 10.00
C ALA A 694 8.21 39.62 10.65
N LYS A 695 7.08 39.46 9.95
CA LYS A 695 5.76 39.84 10.44
C LYS A 695 5.08 38.67 11.16
N GLU A 696 4.68 38.88 12.41
CA GLU A 696 3.82 37.93 13.12
C GLU A 696 2.40 37.91 12.52
N LEU A 697 1.84 36.69 12.39
CA LEU A 697 0.48 36.40 11.95
C LEU A 697 -0.07 35.20 12.74
N THR A 698 -1.38 35.12 12.87
CA THR A 698 -2.07 34.00 13.53
C THR A 698 -2.89 33.20 12.53
N VAL A 699 -2.89 31.88 12.62
CA VAL A 699 -3.64 30.99 11.72
C VAL A 699 -5.15 31.13 11.95
N LYS A 700 -5.86 31.73 10.98
CA LYS A 700 -7.32 31.90 11.02
C LYS A 700 -8.12 30.76 10.39
N LYS A 701 -7.48 29.91 9.57
CA LYS A 701 -8.13 28.80 8.86
C LYS A 701 -8.34 27.60 9.80
N ASP A 702 -9.51 26.98 9.73
CA ASP A 702 -9.82 25.75 10.47
C ASP A 702 -8.90 24.57 10.11
N GLY A 703 -8.52 23.84 11.16
CA GLY A 703 -7.50 22.79 11.14
C GLY A 703 -6.64 22.81 12.42
N PRO A 704 -5.71 21.84 12.60
CA PRO A 704 -5.02 21.60 13.87
C PRO A 704 -4.12 22.73 14.41
N ASN A 705 -3.88 23.79 13.64
CA ASN A 705 -3.06 24.94 14.06
C ASN A 705 -3.88 26.25 14.20
N LYS A 706 -5.22 26.22 14.11
CA LYS A 706 -6.07 27.42 14.25
C LYS A 706 -5.79 28.10 15.59
N GLY A 707 -5.49 29.41 15.56
CA GLY A 707 -5.07 30.18 16.73
C GLY A 707 -3.57 30.22 17.03
N ARG A 708 -2.73 29.39 16.39
CA ARG A 708 -1.26 29.41 16.57
C ARG A 708 -0.62 30.58 15.80
N SER A 709 0.38 31.24 16.41
CA SER A 709 1.12 32.36 15.80
C SER A 709 2.40 31.89 15.09
N PHE A 710 2.73 32.56 13.98
CA PHE A 710 3.93 32.32 13.17
C PHE A 710 4.49 33.63 12.61
N PHE A 711 5.77 33.62 12.26
CA PHE A 711 6.45 34.70 11.56
C PHE A 711 6.58 34.37 10.07
N ARG A 712 6.43 35.37 9.19
CA ARG A 712 6.78 35.27 7.76
C ARG A 712 7.38 36.57 7.22
N CYS A 713 8.00 36.54 6.04
CA CYS A 713 8.42 37.78 5.37
C CYS A 713 7.23 38.71 5.08
N GLY A 714 7.42 40.01 5.37
CA GLY A 714 6.40 41.03 5.19
C GLY A 714 6.41 41.73 3.82
N ASN A 715 7.52 41.68 3.07
CA ASN A 715 7.80 42.69 2.03
C ASN A 715 8.47 42.19 0.74
N ASN A 716 8.48 40.86 0.46
CA ASN A 716 9.06 40.33 -0.78
C ASN A 716 8.44 38.98 -1.20
N ASP A 717 7.87 38.90 -2.40
CA ASP A 717 7.28 37.67 -2.98
C ASP A 717 8.31 36.53 -3.15
N ASN A 718 9.61 36.84 -3.19
CA ASN A 718 10.69 35.85 -3.33
C ASN A 718 11.27 35.34 -1.99
N CYS A 719 10.75 35.78 -0.83
CA CYS A 719 11.33 35.39 0.48
C CYS A 719 10.46 34.37 1.23
N ASN A 720 10.81 33.10 1.10
CA ASN A 720 10.11 31.96 1.72
C ASN A 720 10.38 31.78 3.23
N PHE A 721 10.76 32.84 3.97
CA PHE A 721 10.99 32.73 5.41
C PHE A 721 9.68 32.45 6.16
N PHE A 722 9.70 31.39 6.98
CA PHE A 722 8.61 30.97 7.85
C PHE A 722 9.19 30.35 9.14
N ALA A 723 8.63 30.70 10.30
CA ALA A 723 8.92 30.04 11.58
C ALA A 723 7.70 30.12 12.51
N TRP A 724 7.42 29.11 13.33
CA TRP A 724 6.40 29.24 14.37
C TRP A 724 6.92 30.12 15.50
N LYS A 725 6.03 30.88 16.15
CA LYS A 725 6.44 31.81 17.22
C LYS A 725 6.97 31.07 18.44
N ASP A 726 6.34 29.94 18.76
CA ASP A 726 6.75 29.03 19.83
C ASP A 726 8.16 28.46 19.57
N ASP A 727 8.47 27.99 18.36
CA ASP A 727 9.82 27.52 17.99
C ASP A 727 10.91 28.60 18.23
N VAL A 728 10.61 29.86 17.88
CA VAL A 728 11.53 30.99 18.09
C VAL A 728 11.68 31.32 19.58
N THR A 729 10.60 31.31 20.37
CA THR A 729 10.71 31.53 21.83
C THR A 729 11.45 30.40 22.55
N LEU A 730 11.31 29.14 22.08
CA LEU A 730 12.03 28.00 22.63
C LEU A 730 13.55 28.10 22.33
N SER A 731 13.94 28.57 21.15
CA SER A 731 15.36 28.73 20.79
C SER A 731 16.10 29.79 21.62
N ASN A 732 15.40 30.77 22.22
CA ASN A 732 15.97 31.72 23.17
C ASN A 732 16.10 31.15 24.61
N ALA A 733 15.47 30.00 24.91
CA ALA A 733 15.30 29.49 26.27
C ALA A 733 16.05 28.17 26.57
N GLY A 734 16.57 27.47 25.56
CA GLY A 734 17.32 26.23 25.78
C GLY A 734 18.14 25.77 24.58
N GLY A 735 19.44 25.52 24.81
CA GLY A 735 20.35 25.01 23.79
C GLY A 735 20.15 23.50 23.54
N GLY A 736 19.46 23.14 22.46
CA GLY A 736 19.25 21.74 22.05
C GLY A 736 18.81 21.63 20.60
N GLN A 737 19.76 21.62 19.66
CA GLN A 737 19.45 21.59 18.23
C GLN A 737 19.08 20.18 17.72
N ARG A 738 18.03 20.12 16.91
CA ARG A 738 17.87 19.11 15.84
C ARG A 738 17.99 19.85 14.51
N GLN A 739 18.86 19.40 13.61
CA GLN A 739 18.97 19.98 12.28
C GLN A 739 17.87 19.43 11.35
N PHE A 740 17.34 20.31 10.50
CA PHE A 740 16.54 19.96 9.33
C PHE A 740 17.33 20.33 8.08
N GLY A 741 17.25 19.50 7.02
CA GLY A 741 17.95 19.74 5.76
C GLY A 741 17.15 20.63 4.81
N ASP A 742 17.85 21.52 4.10
CA ASP A 742 17.28 22.34 3.02
C ASP A 742 16.86 21.50 1.82
N ASN A 743 15.81 21.95 1.12
CA ASN A 743 15.26 21.26 -0.05
C ASN A 743 15.24 22.21 -1.25
N GLN A 744 16.36 22.29 -1.98
CA GLN A 744 16.43 23.06 -3.24
C GLN A 744 15.87 22.24 -4.41
N ALA A 745 14.77 22.72 -5.00
CA ALA A 745 14.24 22.18 -6.25
C ALA A 745 13.81 23.32 -7.19
N ASN A 746 14.59 23.54 -8.26
CA ASN A 746 14.24 24.47 -9.34
C ASN A 746 13.01 23.95 -10.11
N SER A 747 12.13 24.86 -10.54
CA SER A 747 11.15 24.56 -11.59
C SER A 747 10.92 25.72 -12.56
N LEU A 748 11.68 25.73 -13.64
CA LEU A 748 11.29 26.42 -14.87
C LEU A 748 10.19 25.61 -15.57
N ARG A 749 9.04 26.22 -15.85
CA ARG A 749 8.03 25.65 -16.77
C ARG A 749 7.52 26.71 -17.74
N LYS A 750 7.80 26.50 -19.03
CA LYS A 750 7.04 27.11 -20.12
C LYS A 750 5.58 26.64 -20.02
N ARG A 751 4.64 27.52 -20.37
CA ARG A 751 3.27 27.15 -20.75
C ARG A 751 3.11 27.48 -22.23
N GLN A 752 2.55 26.55 -23.01
CA GLN A 752 1.88 26.87 -24.27
C GLN A 752 0.38 27.08 -23.98
N GLN A 753 -0.27 27.86 -24.84
CA GLN A 753 -1.71 28.10 -24.77
C GLN A 753 -2.50 26.99 -25.46
N SER A 754 -3.76 26.88 -25.05
CA SER A 754 -4.85 26.29 -25.81
C SER A 754 -6.05 27.18 -25.57
N ASP A 755 -6.61 27.78 -26.61
CA ASP A 755 -7.57 28.86 -26.49
C ASP A 755 -9.01 28.35 -26.29
N ASN A 756 -9.80 29.14 -25.57
CA ASN A 756 -11.20 29.49 -25.87
C ASN A 756 -11.68 30.50 -24.82
N ASP A 757 -12.31 31.59 -25.28
CA ASP A 757 -12.96 32.61 -24.45
C ASP A 757 -14.23 32.03 -23.78
N ASP A 758 -14.67 32.50 -22.61
CA ASP A 758 -15.52 33.70 -22.54
C ASP A 758 -15.48 34.48 -21.21
N ASP A 759 -15.84 35.77 -21.33
CA ASP A 759 -16.25 36.75 -20.30
C ASP A 759 -15.44 36.86 -18.99
N VAL A 760 -14.15 37.25 -19.08
CA VAL A 760 -13.39 37.81 -17.95
C VAL A 760 -12.77 39.16 -18.31
N LYS A 761 -13.23 40.23 -17.65
CA LYS A 761 -12.73 41.61 -17.84
C LYS A 761 -11.19 41.68 -17.72
N PRO A 762 -10.47 42.17 -18.75
CA PRO A 762 -9.00 42.08 -18.80
C PRO A 762 -8.33 42.89 -17.68
N ARG A 763 -7.31 42.27 -17.04
CA ARG A 763 -6.53 42.92 -15.98
C ARG A 763 -5.81 44.17 -16.51
N LYS A 764 -6.06 45.28 -15.84
CA LYS A 764 -5.36 46.56 -16.04
C LYS A 764 -4.00 46.57 -15.35
N CYS A 765 -3.02 47.22 -15.98
CA CYS A 765 -1.66 47.39 -15.51
C CYS A 765 -1.64 48.06 -14.12
N GLY A 766 -0.84 47.52 -13.20
CA GLY A 766 -0.66 48.05 -11.84
C GLY A 766 0.13 49.36 -11.74
N LEU A 767 0.47 49.97 -12.89
CA LEU A 767 1.08 51.30 -13.00
C LEU A 767 0.09 52.23 -13.74
N CYS A 768 0.08 52.26 -15.08
CA CYS A 768 -0.69 53.19 -15.91
C CYS A 768 -2.19 52.84 -16.11
N LYS A 769 -2.69 51.74 -15.52
CA LYS A 769 -4.10 51.27 -15.64
C LYS A 769 -4.59 50.90 -17.06
N GLN A 770 -3.74 50.89 -18.09
CA GLN A 770 -4.08 50.34 -19.41
C GLN A 770 -4.08 48.80 -19.39
N THR A 771 -4.76 48.17 -20.35
CA THR A 771 -4.75 46.71 -20.56
C THR A 771 -3.56 46.27 -21.42
N GLY A 772 -3.36 44.96 -21.59
CA GLY A 772 -2.37 44.38 -22.50
C GLY A 772 -0.94 44.23 -21.95
N HIS A 773 -0.63 44.78 -20.77
CA HIS A 773 0.68 44.63 -20.13
C HIS A 773 0.61 44.68 -18.59
N THR A 774 1.70 44.33 -17.91
CA THR A 774 1.79 44.29 -16.43
C THR A 774 2.65 45.42 -15.88
N ARG A 775 2.66 45.62 -14.55
CA ARG A 775 3.52 46.62 -13.90
C ARG A 775 5.03 46.41 -14.17
N ARG A 776 5.49 45.19 -14.49
CA ARG A 776 6.92 44.91 -14.81
C ARG A 776 7.31 45.29 -16.24
N ASN A 777 6.35 45.52 -17.12
CA ASN A 777 6.55 45.82 -18.54
C ASN A 777 5.58 46.91 -19.01
N CYS A 778 5.41 47.94 -18.18
CA CYS A 778 4.66 49.14 -18.50
C CYS A 778 5.52 50.08 -19.36
N PRO A 779 5.00 50.67 -20.45
CA PRO A 779 5.75 51.69 -21.21
C PRO A 779 6.21 52.87 -20.34
N SER A 780 5.38 53.25 -19.36
CA SER A 780 5.67 54.28 -18.34
C SER A 780 6.62 53.82 -17.20
N LEU A 781 7.53 52.88 -17.45
CA LEU A 781 8.62 52.55 -16.50
C LEU A 781 9.90 53.35 -16.74
N ASN A 782 10.06 53.90 -17.95
CA ASN A 782 11.26 54.61 -18.40
C ASN A 782 10.93 56.06 -18.85
N LEU A 783 9.95 56.69 -18.20
CA LEU A 783 9.52 58.08 -18.35
C LEU A 783 9.23 58.67 -16.96
#